data_AF-A0A1G3RMW6-F1
#
_entry.id   AF-A0A1G3RMW6-F1
#
_cell.length_a   1.000
_cell.length_b   1.000
_cell.length_c   1.000
_cell.angle_alpha   90.00
_cell.angle_beta   90.00
_cell.angle_gamma   90.00
#
_symmetry.space_group_name_H-M   'P 1'
#
loop_
_entity.id
_entity.type
_entity.pdbx_description
1 polymer ?
#
loop_
_entity_poly.entity_id
_entity_poly.type
_entity_poly.pdbx_seq_one_letter_code
_entity_poly.pdbx_strand_id
1 'polypeptide(L)'
;MIAATSKPVTILKSILGFLRSAPAYIRKDLKFDASAAMTIAVLGIPQAMAFASIAGLPPVTGLYTSIVSCILAALFGSSNHLVTGPSNVTCMMIFSVSAHLAVRYSIAPLEIALLLAFLSGLMQIAFGLFKMGGTVKFISNSVVMGFTTGAAILIATNQLWDFLGMRVARSGSSQLFSTLGETFLSWTSINPLGLLIAGLTLMIVMVTKRRFPKLPAPLLALLTASLLVLILGLSRDKMGDFRIVVVGDESRISGALSIWHLPQLLRRPNWSLISEVVTSAFSIGILGLIQSASIARSLATQSGQRIDFNREFVAQGLANTVGSFFQCFPSAGSFNRSAVCLQAGGKTRMAPLLSGVITAAFLVWLGPLTNYVPKPAFAGLLMATAYYMIDTKRFMMIWRTSKNSKLVLGGTLAATLLFSLQNAVFIGVFLSVATLLHVTGKPDLTQLMQRPDGGFEEVPFKKAGKYPVALVNLEGDFYFAAVDDLDYELMQCITTETRVVVLRMKRLRAIGSSAMTMLDHFHDLLEEKGIRLIVCGIEDELRKLLTVSGLREKLGEQNIFYADNRIFQSTELALARARSLVAEGRRMHEPAKGVQSENTLPLAAQLMNRRFLRFGMGHQIREALWLLTEMIKSGRGSPRPMLFLQDTEGRMADGLSLREFFNELTRHPGFHSHPDASTTELAEYLRDGYTQPINSLVEGVMQSVPGSAELPAVLAASARNHGGPVPVLDEEGRMTGLIEHKQILVELLRYAHQQAARADSKASNHTKSGDNDANDRKKKGKASV
;
A
#
# COMPACT_ATOMS: atom_id res chain seq x y z
N MET A 1 12.60 -2.33 12.63
CA MET A 1 11.76 -3.52 12.39
C MET A 1 12.27 -4.31 11.17
N ILE A 2 13.49 -4.86 11.26
CA ILE A 2 14.12 -5.67 10.22
C ILE A 2 14.30 -7.07 10.81
N ALA A 3 13.28 -7.91 10.72
CA ALA A 3 13.35 -9.31 11.17
C ALA A 3 12.29 -10.17 10.46
N ALA A 4 12.46 -10.36 9.16
CA ALA A 4 11.84 -11.47 8.43
C ALA A 4 12.85 -12.00 7.41
N THR A 5 14.02 -12.40 7.90
CA THR A 5 14.98 -13.20 7.14
C THR A 5 14.31 -14.53 6.79
N SER A 6 13.87 -14.68 5.55
CA SER A 6 13.52 -15.96 4.94
C SER A 6 14.77 -16.83 4.98
N LYS A 7 14.88 -17.69 6.01
CA LYS A 7 15.95 -18.70 6.08
C LYS A 7 15.86 -19.56 4.82
N PRO A 8 16.97 -19.84 4.11
CA PRO A 8 16.98 -20.79 3.02
C PRO A 8 16.55 -22.14 3.60
N VAL A 9 15.33 -22.56 3.29
CA VAL A 9 14.85 -23.90 3.68
C VAL A 9 15.69 -24.87 2.87
N THR A 10 16.69 -25.45 3.51
CA THR A 10 17.51 -26.53 2.93
C THR A 10 16.53 -27.60 2.44
N ILE A 11 16.59 -27.95 1.15
CA ILE A 11 15.71 -28.94 0.49
C ILE A 11 15.49 -30.19 1.36
N LEU A 12 16.54 -30.60 2.06
CA LEU A 12 16.55 -31.70 3.04
C LEU A 12 15.52 -31.53 4.17
N LYS A 13 15.31 -30.32 4.72
CA LYS A 13 14.28 -30.05 5.73
C LYS A 13 12.86 -30.11 5.16
N SER A 14 12.67 -29.74 3.89
CA SER A 14 11.37 -29.90 3.22
C SER A 14 11.05 -31.37 2.97
N ILE A 15 12.05 -32.18 2.58
CA ILE A 15 11.91 -33.63 2.36
C ILE A 15 11.70 -34.36 3.71
N LEU A 16 12.48 -34.03 4.74
CA LEU A 16 12.30 -34.57 6.10
C LEU A 16 10.95 -34.17 6.72
N GLY A 17 10.50 -32.95 6.48
CA GLY A 17 9.16 -32.48 6.89
C GLY A 17 8.04 -33.25 6.19
N PHE A 18 8.20 -33.51 4.88
CA PHE A 18 7.26 -34.33 4.11
C PHE A 18 7.19 -35.76 4.64
N LEU A 19 8.33 -36.41 4.87
CA LEU A 19 8.40 -37.78 5.41
C LEU A 19 7.76 -37.89 6.80
N ARG A 20 7.95 -36.88 7.67
CA ARG A 20 7.28 -36.82 8.98
C ARG A 20 5.75 -36.66 8.88
N SER A 21 5.27 -35.98 7.83
CA SER A 21 3.83 -35.76 7.60
C SER A 21 3.15 -36.84 6.76
N ALA A 22 3.91 -37.80 6.20
CA ALA A 22 3.41 -38.82 5.29
C ALA A 22 2.29 -39.70 5.87
N PRO A 23 2.32 -40.15 7.15
CA PRO A 23 1.23 -40.95 7.70
C PRO A 23 -0.10 -40.20 7.81
N ALA A 24 -0.04 -38.91 8.17
CA ALA A 24 -1.22 -38.05 8.24
C ALA A 24 -1.79 -37.75 6.85
N TYR A 25 -0.91 -37.57 5.86
CA TYR A 25 -1.26 -37.39 4.46
C TYR A 25 -2.01 -38.61 3.89
N ILE A 26 -1.44 -39.82 4.08
CA ILE A 26 -2.01 -41.08 3.56
C ILE A 26 -3.44 -41.28 4.07
N ARG A 27 -3.71 -40.98 5.34
CA ARG A 27 -5.04 -41.16 5.94
C ARG A 27 -6.09 -40.18 5.44
N LYS A 28 -5.70 -38.93 5.12
CA LYS A 28 -6.67 -37.83 4.90
C LYS A 28 -6.86 -37.46 3.43
N ASP A 29 -5.75 -37.31 2.69
CA ASP A 29 -5.74 -36.57 1.42
C ASP A 29 -5.31 -37.43 0.22
N LEU A 30 -4.59 -38.55 0.44
CA LEU A 30 -4.12 -39.45 -0.63
C LEU A 30 -5.23 -39.89 -1.59
N LYS A 31 -6.42 -40.25 -1.08
CA LYS A 31 -7.54 -40.71 -1.93
C LYS A 31 -8.01 -39.63 -2.92
N PHE A 32 -8.02 -38.37 -2.49
CA PHE A 32 -8.45 -37.24 -3.31
C PHE A 32 -7.36 -36.86 -4.31
N ASP A 33 -6.12 -36.81 -3.84
CA ASP A 33 -4.98 -36.49 -4.69
C ASP A 33 -4.71 -37.57 -5.74
N ALA A 34 -4.83 -38.86 -5.38
CA ALA A 34 -4.69 -39.97 -6.32
C ALA A 34 -5.79 -39.97 -7.38
N SER A 35 -7.04 -39.65 -7.01
CA SER A 35 -8.13 -39.57 -7.97
C SER A 35 -8.01 -38.37 -8.92
N ALA A 36 -7.52 -37.23 -8.41
CA ALA A 36 -7.20 -36.08 -9.23
C ALA A 36 -6.02 -36.39 -10.16
N ALA A 37 -4.94 -36.97 -9.62
CA ALA A 37 -3.75 -37.39 -10.36
C ALA A 37 -4.07 -38.35 -11.51
N MET A 38 -4.92 -39.34 -11.28
CA MET A 38 -5.38 -40.29 -12.30
C MET A 38 -6.11 -39.57 -13.43
N THR A 39 -7.01 -38.66 -13.08
CA THR A 39 -7.78 -37.86 -14.04
C THR A 39 -6.84 -36.99 -14.90
N ILE A 40 -5.90 -36.31 -14.26
CA ILE A 40 -4.92 -35.44 -14.94
C ILE A 40 -4.02 -36.28 -15.84
N ALA A 41 -3.60 -37.47 -15.41
CA ALA A 41 -2.74 -38.35 -16.19
C ALA A 41 -3.43 -38.80 -17.50
N VAL A 42 -4.67 -39.29 -17.41
CA VAL A 42 -5.45 -39.73 -18.58
C VAL A 42 -5.68 -38.57 -19.56
N LEU A 43 -5.98 -37.37 -19.04
CA LEU A 43 -6.14 -36.16 -19.85
C LEU A 43 -4.83 -35.63 -20.43
N GLY A 44 -3.73 -35.78 -19.69
CA GLY A 44 -2.43 -35.21 -20.02
C GLY A 44 -1.73 -35.90 -21.18
N ILE A 45 -1.89 -37.21 -21.32
CA ILE A 45 -1.20 -38.05 -22.32
C ILE A 45 -1.40 -37.56 -23.76
N PRO A 46 -2.64 -37.52 -24.31
CA PRO A 46 -2.84 -37.13 -25.71
C PRO A 46 -2.42 -35.67 -25.96
N GLN A 47 -2.72 -34.79 -25.01
CA GLN A 47 -2.36 -33.39 -25.10
C GLN A 47 -0.84 -33.20 -25.16
N ALA A 48 -0.10 -33.97 -24.36
CA ALA A 48 1.35 -33.91 -24.34
C ALA A 48 1.98 -34.33 -25.67
N MET A 49 1.46 -35.41 -26.26
CA MET A 49 1.92 -35.93 -27.56
C MET A 49 1.64 -34.94 -28.68
N ALA A 50 0.42 -34.39 -28.74
CA ALA A 50 0.04 -33.38 -29.73
C ALA A 50 0.92 -32.13 -29.62
N PHE A 51 1.23 -31.68 -28.40
CA PHE A 51 2.11 -30.53 -28.18
C PHE A 51 3.56 -30.79 -28.60
N ALA A 52 4.09 -31.99 -28.38
CA ALA A 52 5.40 -32.37 -28.91
C ALA A 52 5.42 -32.34 -30.45
N SER A 53 4.36 -32.84 -31.10
CA SER A 53 4.21 -32.75 -32.56
C SER A 53 4.16 -31.30 -33.07
N ILE A 54 3.46 -30.40 -32.35
CA ILE A 54 3.43 -28.96 -32.66
C ILE A 54 4.83 -28.33 -32.53
N ALA A 55 5.65 -28.82 -31.60
CA ALA A 55 7.04 -28.40 -31.46
C ALA A 55 7.97 -28.95 -32.56
N GLY A 56 7.46 -29.78 -33.49
CA GLY A 56 8.28 -30.51 -34.47
C GLY A 56 9.14 -31.61 -33.86
N LEU A 57 8.75 -32.12 -32.68
CA LEU A 57 9.50 -33.11 -31.91
C LEU A 57 8.80 -34.48 -31.91
N PRO A 58 9.53 -35.58 -31.63
CA PRO A 58 8.91 -36.89 -31.47
C PRO A 58 7.82 -36.87 -30.38
N PRO A 59 6.60 -37.39 -30.61
CA PRO A 59 5.47 -37.30 -29.68
C PRO A 59 5.77 -37.79 -28.25
N VAL A 60 6.64 -38.79 -28.13
CA VAL A 60 7.06 -39.38 -26.84
C VAL A 60 7.75 -38.36 -25.93
N THR A 61 8.46 -37.38 -26.49
CA THR A 61 9.12 -36.32 -25.70
C THR A 61 8.12 -35.46 -24.92
N GLY A 62 6.89 -35.33 -25.41
CA GLY A 62 5.81 -34.66 -24.69
C GLY A 62 5.40 -35.41 -23.42
N LEU A 63 5.38 -36.75 -23.49
CA LEU A 63 5.10 -37.61 -22.35
C LEU A 63 6.21 -37.51 -21.31
N TYR A 64 7.48 -37.56 -21.73
CA TYR A 64 8.63 -37.35 -20.85
C TYR A 64 8.53 -35.99 -20.13
N THR A 65 8.27 -34.93 -20.89
CA THR A 65 8.08 -33.57 -20.35
C THR A 65 6.90 -33.50 -19.36
N SER A 66 5.81 -34.23 -19.60
CA SER A 66 4.67 -34.26 -18.67
C SER A 66 4.94 -35.07 -17.41
N ILE A 67 5.83 -36.06 -17.47
CA ILE A 67 6.22 -36.87 -16.31
C ILE A 67 7.22 -36.09 -15.45
N VAL A 68 8.36 -35.76 -16.03
CA VAL A 68 9.53 -35.25 -15.29
C VAL A 68 9.29 -33.84 -14.79
N SER A 69 8.84 -32.93 -15.67
CA SER A 69 8.62 -31.54 -15.27
C SER A 69 7.50 -31.43 -14.23
N CYS A 70 6.46 -32.27 -14.32
CA CYS A 70 5.38 -32.27 -13.34
C CYS A 70 5.86 -32.75 -11.96
N ILE A 71 6.63 -33.84 -11.90
CA ILE A 71 7.20 -34.35 -10.64
C ILE A 71 8.12 -33.31 -10.01
N LEU A 72 9.06 -32.76 -10.78
CA LEU A 72 10.05 -31.79 -10.28
C LEU A 72 9.37 -30.49 -9.83
N ALA A 73 8.50 -29.92 -10.65
CA ALA A 73 7.80 -28.69 -10.30
C ALA A 73 6.91 -28.89 -9.06
N ALA A 74 6.23 -30.02 -8.93
CA ALA A 74 5.39 -30.31 -7.76
C ALA A 74 6.20 -30.51 -6.47
N LEU A 75 7.36 -31.18 -6.57
CA LEU A 75 8.23 -31.47 -5.43
C LEU A 75 8.87 -30.19 -4.86
N PHE A 76 9.36 -29.32 -5.74
CA PHE A 76 10.05 -28.09 -5.35
C PHE A 76 9.13 -26.87 -5.25
N GLY A 77 7.97 -26.90 -5.91
CA GLY A 77 7.03 -25.78 -6.04
C GLY A 77 6.24 -25.47 -4.77
N SER A 78 5.50 -24.36 -4.83
CA SER A 78 4.65 -23.87 -3.74
C SER A 78 3.17 -24.14 -3.98
N SER A 79 2.71 -24.22 -5.23
CA SER A 79 1.30 -24.39 -5.57
C SER A 79 0.82 -25.84 -5.43
N ASN A 80 -0.32 -26.06 -4.74
CA ASN A 80 -0.93 -27.38 -4.60
C ASN A 80 -1.57 -27.92 -5.88
N HIS A 81 -1.96 -27.04 -6.80
CA HIS A 81 -2.80 -27.42 -7.96
C HIS A 81 -2.12 -27.18 -9.30
N LEU A 82 -0.94 -26.53 -9.32
CA LEU A 82 -0.26 -26.24 -10.58
C LEU A 82 0.35 -27.52 -11.14
N VAL A 83 -0.09 -27.91 -12.33
CA VAL A 83 0.43 -29.04 -13.09
C VAL A 83 1.31 -28.50 -14.21
N THR A 84 2.62 -28.74 -14.11
CA THR A 84 3.61 -28.33 -15.12
C THR A 84 3.75 -29.38 -16.22
N GLY A 85 3.90 -28.95 -17.46
CA GLY A 85 4.16 -29.84 -18.60
C GLY A 85 4.25 -29.07 -19.93
N PRO A 86 4.10 -29.76 -21.07
CA PRO A 86 4.03 -29.14 -22.38
C PRO A 86 2.91 -28.11 -22.48
N SER A 87 3.20 -27.01 -23.15
CA SER A 87 2.26 -25.90 -23.34
C SER A 87 2.27 -25.45 -24.79
N ASN A 88 1.09 -25.14 -25.34
CA ASN A 88 0.92 -24.80 -26.76
C ASN A 88 1.89 -23.71 -27.24
N VAL A 89 1.94 -22.60 -26.50
CA VAL A 89 2.75 -21.43 -26.86
C VAL A 89 4.24 -21.74 -26.76
N THR A 90 4.63 -22.49 -25.74
CA THR A 90 6.02 -22.94 -25.60
C THR A 90 6.43 -23.82 -26.77
N CYS A 91 5.55 -24.73 -27.22
CA CYS A 91 5.80 -25.62 -28.35
C CYS A 91 5.93 -24.86 -29.67
N MET A 92 5.08 -23.87 -29.93
CA MET A 92 5.19 -23.00 -31.11
C MET A 92 6.50 -22.21 -31.13
N MET A 93 6.95 -21.68 -29.99
CA MET A 93 8.24 -20.99 -29.90
C MET A 93 9.41 -21.94 -30.12
N ILE A 94 9.36 -23.15 -29.54
CA ILE A 94 10.37 -24.19 -29.77
C ILE A 94 10.43 -24.49 -31.27
N PHE A 95 9.30 -24.71 -31.94
CA PHE A 95 9.27 -24.98 -33.37
C PHE A 95 9.87 -23.82 -34.18
N SER A 96 9.44 -22.58 -33.93
CA SER A 96 9.93 -21.39 -34.63
C SER A 96 11.44 -21.21 -34.52
N VAL A 97 12.02 -21.50 -33.35
CA VAL A 97 13.46 -21.38 -33.11
C VAL A 97 14.22 -22.59 -33.67
N SER A 98 13.73 -23.81 -33.41
CA SER A 98 14.41 -25.05 -33.80
C SER A 98 14.38 -25.31 -35.30
N ALA A 99 13.30 -24.93 -36.02
CA ALA A 99 13.16 -25.22 -37.44
C ALA A 99 14.30 -24.63 -38.28
N HIS A 100 14.70 -23.38 -38.03
CA HIS A 100 15.78 -22.72 -38.78
C HIS A 100 17.16 -23.13 -38.27
N LEU A 101 17.32 -23.26 -36.95
CA LEU A 101 18.62 -23.58 -36.34
C LEU A 101 19.04 -25.03 -36.58
N ALA A 102 18.09 -25.97 -36.66
CA ALA A 102 18.36 -27.37 -36.93
C ALA A 102 19.05 -27.57 -38.28
N VAL A 103 18.55 -26.87 -39.31
CA VAL A 103 19.13 -26.89 -40.66
C VAL A 103 20.51 -26.22 -40.67
N ARG A 104 20.62 -25.03 -40.08
CA ARG A 104 21.86 -24.24 -40.11
C ARG A 104 23.04 -24.94 -39.42
N TYR A 105 22.78 -25.57 -38.28
CA TYR A 105 23.82 -26.21 -37.49
C TYR A 105 23.92 -27.72 -37.72
N SER A 106 23.05 -28.31 -38.58
CA SER A 106 22.96 -29.75 -38.83
C SER A 106 22.77 -30.57 -37.54
N ILE A 107 21.94 -30.06 -36.62
CA ILE A 107 21.65 -30.65 -35.32
C ILE A 107 20.17 -31.03 -35.27
N ALA A 108 19.83 -32.14 -34.62
CA ALA A 108 18.44 -32.56 -34.47
C ALA A 108 17.61 -31.48 -33.72
N PRO A 109 16.36 -31.18 -34.14
CA PRO A 109 15.50 -30.21 -33.46
C PRO A 109 15.31 -30.48 -31.96
N LEU A 110 15.33 -31.76 -31.58
CA LEU A 110 15.29 -32.19 -30.18
C LEU A 110 16.45 -31.60 -29.37
N GLU A 111 17.68 -31.66 -29.85
CA GLU A 111 18.85 -31.14 -29.11
C GLU A 111 18.76 -29.63 -28.88
N ILE A 112 18.24 -28.88 -29.86
CA ILE A 112 17.98 -27.43 -29.72
C ILE A 112 16.90 -27.20 -28.67
N ALA A 113 15.84 -28.01 -28.67
CA ALA A 113 14.80 -27.95 -27.65
C ALA A 113 15.34 -28.26 -26.24
N LEU A 114 16.24 -29.24 -26.09
CA LEU A 114 16.87 -29.55 -24.79
C LEU A 114 17.76 -28.40 -24.32
N LEU A 115 18.49 -27.75 -25.23
CA LEU A 115 19.29 -26.56 -24.91
C LEU A 115 18.40 -25.39 -24.46
N LEU A 116 17.29 -25.15 -25.17
CA LEU A 116 16.28 -24.19 -24.77
C LEU A 116 15.72 -24.50 -23.37
N ALA A 117 15.44 -25.77 -23.05
CA ALA A 117 14.94 -26.18 -21.73
C ALA A 117 15.97 -25.89 -20.64
N PHE A 118 17.22 -26.24 -20.89
CA PHE A 118 18.31 -26.03 -19.95
C PHE A 118 18.55 -24.55 -19.65
N LEU A 119 18.72 -23.72 -20.69
CA LEU A 119 19.00 -22.28 -20.53
C LEU A 119 17.80 -21.52 -19.96
N SER A 120 16.58 -21.82 -20.40
CA SER A 120 15.37 -21.23 -19.83
C SER A 120 15.21 -21.62 -18.35
N GLY A 121 15.52 -22.87 -18.01
CA GLY A 121 15.50 -23.35 -16.62
C GLY A 121 16.49 -22.62 -15.71
N LEU A 122 17.74 -22.44 -16.15
CA LEU A 122 18.75 -21.69 -15.40
C LEU A 122 18.31 -20.25 -15.15
N MET A 123 17.76 -19.60 -16.18
CA MET A 123 17.23 -18.25 -16.06
C MET A 123 16.08 -18.19 -15.04
N GLN A 124 15.15 -19.13 -15.09
CA GLN A 124 14.03 -19.22 -14.15
C GLN A 124 14.48 -19.41 -12.70
N ILE A 125 15.51 -20.24 -12.48
CA ILE A 125 16.15 -20.38 -11.17
C ILE A 125 16.70 -19.02 -10.72
N ALA A 126 17.42 -18.30 -11.60
CA ALA A 126 17.96 -16.98 -11.28
C ALA A 126 16.86 -15.97 -10.88
N PHE A 127 15.75 -15.91 -11.63
CA PHE A 127 14.59 -15.08 -11.27
C PHE A 127 14.04 -15.39 -9.87
N GLY A 128 13.98 -16.67 -9.50
CA GLY A 128 13.55 -17.11 -8.17
C GLY A 128 14.55 -16.74 -7.07
N LEU A 129 15.85 -16.90 -7.33
CA LEU A 129 16.92 -16.56 -6.39
C LEU A 129 17.03 -15.04 -6.15
N PHE A 130 16.84 -14.23 -7.19
CA PHE A 130 16.76 -12.76 -7.09
C PHE A 130 15.43 -12.24 -6.53
N LYS A 131 14.56 -13.12 -6.04
CA LYS A 131 13.27 -12.78 -5.41
C LYS A 131 12.31 -11.99 -6.31
N MET A 132 12.36 -12.22 -7.62
CA MET A 132 11.53 -11.48 -8.59
C MET A 132 10.06 -11.96 -8.63
N GLY A 133 9.70 -13.00 -7.88
CA GLY A 133 8.31 -13.44 -7.69
C GLY A 133 7.43 -12.40 -6.99
N GLY A 134 8.04 -11.39 -6.33
CA GLY A 134 7.31 -10.25 -5.77
C GLY A 134 6.48 -9.47 -6.80
N THR A 135 6.87 -9.47 -8.07
CA THR A 135 6.16 -8.76 -9.16
C THR A 135 4.78 -9.36 -9.44
N VAL A 136 4.55 -10.63 -9.12
CA VAL A 136 3.25 -11.29 -9.30
C VAL A 136 2.15 -10.66 -8.42
N LYS A 137 2.52 -9.89 -7.37
CA LYS A 137 1.56 -9.17 -6.52
C LYS A 137 0.77 -8.10 -7.28
N PHE A 138 1.29 -7.61 -8.42
CA PHE A 138 0.63 -6.60 -9.25
C PHE A 138 -0.49 -7.19 -10.12
N ILE A 139 -0.65 -8.52 -10.14
CA ILE A 139 -1.81 -9.17 -10.74
C ILE A 139 -3.00 -9.03 -9.77
N SER A 140 -3.84 -8.03 -10.03
CA SER A 140 -5.04 -7.78 -9.21
C SER A 140 -6.10 -8.87 -9.39
N ASN A 141 -7.03 -8.95 -8.43
CA ASN A 141 -8.15 -9.91 -8.50
C ASN A 141 -9.01 -9.70 -9.75
N SER A 142 -9.12 -8.46 -10.24
CA SER A 142 -9.83 -8.13 -11.48
C SER A 142 -9.17 -8.76 -12.71
N VAL A 143 -7.83 -8.71 -12.79
CA VAL A 143 -7.05 -9.37 -13.85
C VAL A 143 -7.24 -10.88 -13.78
N VAL A 144 -7.10 -11.46 -12.58
CA VAL A 144 -7.27 -12.90 -12.37
C VAL A 144 -8.66 -13.36 -12.83
N MET A 145 -9.72 -12.65 -12.43
CA MET A 145 -11.08 -13.02 -12.77
C MET A 145 -11.38 -12.86 -14.27
N GLY A 146 -10.94 -11.76 -14.88
CA GLY A 146 -11.07 -11.56 -16.33
C GLY A 146 -10.34 -12.64 -17.13
N PHE A 147 -9.11 -12.95 -16.72
CA PHE A 147 -8.29 -14.02 -17.30
C PHE A 147 -8.92 -15.40 -17.15
N THR A 148 -9.42 -15.76 -15.96
CA THR A 148 -10.04 -17.07 -15.75
C THR A 148 -11.29 -17.28 -16.56
N THR A 149 -12.15 -16.26 -16.62
CA THR A 149 -13.39 -16.33 -17.40
C THR A 149 -13.07 -16.40 -18.89
N GLY A 150 -12.10 -15.59 -19.36
CA GLY A 150 -11.64 -15.64 -20.75
C GLY A 150 -11.03 -16.99 -21.12
N ALA A 151 -10.17 -17.54 -20.26
CA ALA A 151 -9.57 -18.85 -20.46
C ALA A 151 -10.62 -19.97 -20.46
N ALA A 152 -11.62 -19.90 -19.59
CA ALA A 152 -12.73 -20.86 -19.58
C ALA A 152 -13.51 -20.84 -20.92
N ILE A 153 -13.85 -19.65 -21.42
CA ILE A 153 -14.51 -19.48 -22.72
C ILE A 153 -13.62 -20.03 -23.84
N LEU A 154 -12.32 -19.69 -23.84
CA LEU A 154 -11.39 -20.15 -24.87
C LEU A 154 -11.22 -21.67 -24.85
N ILE A 155 -11.21 -22.31 -23.68
CA ILE A 155 -11.20 -23.76 -23.56
C ILE A 155 -12.47 -24.34 -24.19
N ALA A 156 -13.65 -23.81 -23.85
CA ALA A 156 -14.91 -24.26 -24.41
C ALA A 156 -14.91 -24.14 -25.96
N THR A 157 -14.45 -23.01 -26.50
CA THR A 157 -14.36 -22.80 -27.95
C THR A 157 -13.35 -23.74 -28.60
N ASN A 158 -12.17 -23.93 -28.01
CA ASN A 158 -11.14 -24.83 -28.55
C ASN A 158 -11.54 -26.31 -28.53
N GLN A 159 -12.54 -26.68 -27.73
CA GLN A 159 -13.08 -28.05 -27.69
C GLN A 159 -14.32 -28.23 -28.56
N LEU A 160 -14.81 -27.17 -29.22
CA LEU A 160 -16.08 -27.21 -29.95
C LEU A 160 -16.07 -28.23 -31.10
N TRP A 161 -14.97 -28.31 -31.86
CA TRP A 161 -14.86 -29.27 -32.98
C TRP A 161 -14.85 -30.73 -32.52
N ASP A 162 -14.07 -31.06 -31.49
CA ASP A 162 -14.05 -32.40 -30.93
C ASP A 162 -15.37 -32.76 -30.23
N PHE A 163 -16.04 -31.78 -29.62
CA PHE A 163 -17.36 -31.96 -29.01
C PHE A 163 -18.43 -32.27 -30.06
N LEU A 164 -18.38 -31.61 -31.22
CA LEU A 164 -19.25 -31.87 -32.36
C LEU A 164 -18.81 -33.10 -33.19
N GLY A 165 -17.66 -33.71 -32.87
CA GLY A 165 -17.11 -34.85 -33.58
C GLY A 165 -16.63 -34.54 -35.01
N MET A 166 -16.36 -33.27 -35.32
CA MET A 166 -15.96 -32.82 -36.65
C MET A 166 -14.48 -33.13 -36.93
N ARG A 167 -14.17 -33.48 -38.18
CA ARG A 167 -12.81 -33.76 -38.65
C ARG A 167 -12.22 -32.54 -39.38
N VAL A 168 -12.02 -31.44 -38.66
CA VAL A 168 -11.41 -30.23 -39.24
C VAL A 168 -9.91 -30.23 -38.94
N ALA A 169 -9.09 -29.97 -39.97
CA ALA A 169 -7.65 -29.80 -39.79
C ALA A 169 -7.40 -28.54 -38.94
N ARG A 170 -6.79 -28.71 -37.76
CA ARG A 170 -6.52 -27.59 -36.84
C ARG A 170 -5.48 -26.65 -37.45
N SER A 171 -5.90 -25.49 -37.94
CA SER A 171 -4.98 -24.38 -38.22
C SER A 171 -4.41 -23.84 -36.91
N GLY A 172 -3.08 -23.64 -36.86
CA GLY A 172 -2.28 -23.42 -35.65
C GLY A 172 -2.54 -22.15 -34.84
N SER A 173 -3.63 -21.41 -35.08
CA SER A 173 -4.03 -20.26 -34.27
C SER A 173 -5.55 -20.18 -34.16
N SER A 174 -6.14 -20.98 -33.28
CA SER A 174 -7.58 -20.94 -33.01
C SER A 174 -7.95 -19.67 -32.23
N GLN A 175 -8.20 -18.59 -32.95
CA GLN A 175 -8.88 -17.42 -32.42
C GLN A 175 -10.37 -17.72 -32.32
N LEU A 176 -11.02 -17.18 -31.29
CA LEU A 176 -12.42 -17.48 -30.98
C LEU A 176 -13.34 -17.27 -32.19
N PHE A 177 -13.11 -16.20 -32.94
CA PHE A 177 -13.88 -15.85 -34.14
C PHE A 177 -13.63 -16.77 -35.33
N SER A 178 -12.39 -17.20 -35.57
CA SER A 178 -12.11 -18.12 -36.68
C SER A 178 -12.71 -19.50 -36.40
N THR A 179 -12.57 -20.00 -35.17
CA THR A 179 -13.17 -21.29 -34.78
C THR A 179 -14.69 -21.27 -34.88
N LEU A 180 -15.35 -20.20 -34.45
CA LEU A 180 -16.81 -20.07 -34.59
C LEU A 180 -17.25 -19.93 -36.06
N GLY A 181 -16.54 -19.14 -36.85
CA GLY A 181 -16.84 -18.95 -38.28
C GLY A 181 -16.67 -20.25 -39.08
N GLU A 182 -15.56 -20.96 -38.91
CA GLU A 182 -15.31 -22.26 -39.54
C GLU A 182 -16.32 -23.32 -39.09
N THR A 183 -16.71 -23.31 -37.80
CA THR A 183 -17.75 -24.22 -37.29
C THR A 183 -19.09 -23.97 -37.97
N PHE A 184 -19.46 -22.70 -38.17
CA PHE A 184 -20.71 -22.33 -38.84
C PHE A 184 -20.72 -22.77 -40.31
N LEU A 185 -19.59 -22.63 -41.00
CA LEU A 185 -19.45 -23.04 -42.40
C LEU A 185 -19.43 -24.57 -42.58
N SER A 186 -18.89 -25.31 -41.61
CA SER A 186 -18.76 -26.77 -41.65
C SER A 186 -19.85 -27.52 -40.87
N TRP A 187 -21.03 -26.92 -40.63
CA TRP A 187 -22.09 -27.51 -39.81
C TRP A 187 -22.59 -28.87 -40.32
N THR A 188 -22.45 -29.14 -41.62
CA THR A 188 -22.82 -30.43 -42.24
C THR A 188 -21.86 -31.57 -41.91
N SER A 189 -20.67 -31.27 -41.36
CA SER A 189 -19.65 -32.26 -40.99
C SER A 189 -19.76 -32.76 -39.54
N ILE A 190 -20.85 -32.40 -38.84
CA ILE A 190 -21.11 -32.84 -37.47
C ILE A 190 -21.33 -34.35 -37.45
N ASN A 191 -20.60 -35.06 -36.57
CA ASN A 191 -20.80 -36.49 -36.34
C ASN A 191 -21.73 -36.69 -35.13
N PRO A 192 -22.98 -37.18 -35.33
CA PRO A 192 -23.95 -37.34 -34.25
C PRO A 192 -23.48 -38.29 -33.13
N LEU A 193 -22.69 -39.32 -33.46
CA LEU A 193 -22.15 -40.25 -32.47
C LEU A 193 -21.06 -39.59 -31.63
N GLY A 194 -20.21 -38.78 -32.24
CA GLY A 194 -19.22 -37.98 -31.51
C GLY A 194 -19.90 -37.03 -30.52
N LEU A 195 -20.92 -36.31 -30.99
CA LEU A 195 -21.74 -35.42 -30.16
C LEU A 195 -22.44 -36.15 -29.00
N LEU A 196 -23.00 -37.34 -29.26
CA LEU A 196 -23.63 -38.17 -28.24
C LEU A 196 -22.63 -38.56 -27.14
N ILE A 197 -21.43 -38.98 -27.51
CA ILE A 197 -20.40 -39.37 -26.53
C ILE A 197 -19.90 -38.17 -25.74
N ALA A 198 -19.67 -37.03 -26.39
CA ALA A 198 -19.27 -35.80 -25.72
C ALA A 198 -20.35 -35.33 -24.73
N GLY A 199 -21.61 -35.33 -25.16
CA GLY A 199 -22.77 -34.98 -24.34
C GLY A 199 -22.98 -35.95 -23.17
N LEU A 200 -22.84 -37.26 -23.40
CA LEU A 200 -22.91 -38.28 -22.35
C LEU A 200 -21.80 -38.07 -21.31
N THR A 201 -20.57 -37.82 -21.77
CA THR A 201 -19.43 -37.57 -20.88
C THR A 201 -19.68 -36.33 -20.03
N LEU A 202 -20.16 -35.24 -20.64
CA LEU A 202 -20.55 -34.01 -19.94
C LEU A 202 -21.64 -34.27 -18.88
N MET A 203 -22.70 -35.01 -19.26
CA MET A 203 -23.80 -35.37 -18.36
C MET A 203 -23.30 -36.19 -17.18
N ILE A 204 -22.48 -37.22 -17.40
CA ILE A 204 -21.91 -38.06 -16.34
C ILE A 204 -21.10 -37.20 -15.37
N VAL A 205 -20.26 -36.28 -15.87
CA VAL A 205 -19.47 -35.39 -15.01
C VAL A 205 -20.38 -34.52 -14.13
N MET A 206 -21.38 -33.85 -14.73
CA MET A 206 -22.28 -32.96 -14.00
C MET A 206 -23.16 -33.68 -12.98
N VAL A 207 -23.76 -34.81 -13.37
CA VAL A 207 -24.65 -35.60 -12.50
C VAL A 207 -23.85 -36.23 -11.37
N THR A 208 -22.70 -36.84 -11.65
CA THR A 208 -21.87 -37.46 -10.62
C THR A 208 -21.37 -36.43 -9.62
N LYS A 209 -20.91 -35.26 -10.08
CA LYS A 209 -20.46 -34.19 -9.16
C LYS A 209 -21.58 -33.65 -8.27
N ARG A 210 -22.83 -33.62 -8.77
CA ARG A 210 -24.00 -33.14 -8.02
C ARG A 210 -24.57 -34.18 -7.05
N ARG A 211 -24.65 -35.45 -7.48
CA ARG A 211 -25.28 -36.55 -6.72
C ARG A 211 -24.29 -37.34 -5.87
N PHE A 212 -23.07 -37.51 -6.35
CA PHE A 212 -22.02 -38.32 -5.72
C PHE A 212 -20.69 -37.53 -5.69
N PRO A 213 -20.61 -36.40 -4.97
CA PRO A 213 -19.43 -35.53 -4.95
C PRO A 213 -18.16 -36.20 -4.42
N LYS A 214 -18.28 -37.41 -3.83
CA LYS A 214 -17.16 -38.22 -3.35
C LYS A 214 -16.51 -39.08 -4.45
N LEU A 215 -17.19 -39.27 -5.59
CA LEU A 215 -16.68 -40.06 -6.71
C LEU A 215 -15.89 -39.18 -7.69
N PRO A 216 -14.82 -39.70 -8.30
CA PRO A 216 -14.06 -38.98 -9.32
C PRO A 216 -14.82 -38.94 -10.65
N ALA A 217 -15.76 -37.99 -10.74
CA ALA A 217 -16.64 -37.81 -11.89
C ALA A 217 -15.91 -37.77 -13.25
N PRO A 218 -14.77 -37.08 -13.41
CA PRO A 218 -14.01 -37.09 -14.67
C PRO A 218 -13.50 -38.47 -15.10
N LEU A 219 -12.95 -39.24 -14.15
CA LEU A 219 -12.39 -40.56 -14.42
C LEU A 219 -13.49 -41.54 -14.83
N LEU A 220 -14.60 -41.54 -14.08
CA LEU A 220 -15.77 -42.36 -14.40
C LEU A 220 -16.27 -42.06 -15.81
N ALA A 221 -16.44 -40.78 -16.16
CA ALA A 221 -16.94 -40.37 -17.46
C ALA A 221 -16.02 -40.85 -18.61
N LEU A 222 -14.70 -40.66 -18.48
CA LEU A 222 -13.72 -41.09 -19.49
C LEU A 222 -13.66 -42.62 -19.63
N LEU A 223 -13.68 -43.36 -18.52
CA LEU A 223 -13.68 -44.82 -18.55
C LEU A 223 -14.95 -45.36 -19.20
N THR A 224 -16.12 -44.83 -18.82
CA THR A 224 -17.40 -45.24 -19.41
C THR A 224 -17.47 -44.95 -20.90
N ALA A 225 -17.01 -43.77 -21.34
CA ALA A 225 -16.99 -43.40 -22.75
C ALA A 225 -16.02 -44.29 -23.55
N SER A 226 -14.82 -44.55 -23.02
CA SER A 226 -13.83 -45.41 -23.68
C SER A 226 -14.31 -46.85 -23.80
N LEU A 227 -14.93 -47.39 -22.75
CA LEU A 227 -15.51 -48.73 -22.77
C LEU A 227 -16.65 -48.85 -23.77
N LEU A 228 -17.54 -47.84 -23.83
CA LEU A 228 -18.66 -47.80 -24.76
C LEU A 228 -18.21 -47.75 -26.22
N VAL A 229 -17.20 -46.93 -26.54
CA VAL A 229 -16.59 -46.88 -27.88
C VAL A 229 -15.96 -48.21 -28.27
N LEU A 230 -15.28 -48.86 -27.32
CA LEU A 230 -14.60 -50.13 -27.56
C LEU A 230 -15.59 -51.29 -27.76
N ILE A 231 -16.61 -51.43 -26.91
CA ILE A 231 -17.62 -52.49 -26.99
C ILE A 231 -18.45 -52.35 -28.28
N LEU A 232 -18.91 -51.14 -28.58
CA LEU A 232 -19.73 -50.88 -29.78
C LEU A 232 -18.88 -50.81 -31.07
N GLY A 233 -17.55 -50.87 -30.96
CA GLY A 233 -16.64 -50.84 -32.11
C GLY A 233 -16.68 -49.52 -32.88
N LEU A 234 -17.03 -48.40 -32.23
CA LEU A 234 -17.25 -47.11 -32.88
C LEU A 234 -15.96 -46.47 -33.42
N SER A 235 -14.80 -46.99 -33.04
CA SER A 235 -13.49 -46.57 -33.54
C SER A 235 -13.01 -47.35 -34.76
N ARG A 236 -13.74 -48.39 -35.22
CA ARG A 236 -13.35 -49.23 -36.36
C ARG A 236 -13.52 -48.47 -37.68
N ASP A 237 -12.61 -48.70 -38.63
CA ASP A 237 -12.65 -48.13 -39.98
C ASP A 237 -13.94 -48.41 -40.75
N LYS A 238 -14.63 -49.50 -40.43
CA LYS A 238 -15.91 -49.89 -41.03
C LYS A 238 -17.05 -48.88 -40.78
N MET A 239 -16.89 -47.92 -39.87
CA MET A 239 -17.90 -46.88 -39.61
C MET A 239 -17.81 -45.67 -40.56
N GLY A 240 -16.82 -45.58 -41.44
CA GLY A 240 -16.71 -44.48 -42.40
C GLY A 240 -16.71 -43.10 -41.73
N ASP A 241 -17.63 -42.22 -42.15
CA ASP A 241 -17.75 -40.85 -41.62
C ASP A 241 -18.22 -40.80 -40.16
N PHE A 242 -18.89 -41.86 -39.69
CA PHE A 242 -19.33 -41.98 -38.30
C PHE A 242 -18.22 -42.46 -37.35
N ARG A 243 -17.05 -42.87 -37.86
CA ARG A 243 -15.94 -43.35 -37.02
C ARG A 243 -15.50 -42.27 -36.03
N ILE A 244 -15.36 -42.69 -34.78
CA ILE A 244 -14.92 -41.85 -33.67
C ILE A 244 -13.40 -41.87 -33.59
N VAL A 245 -12.81 -40.68 -33.63
CA VAL A 245 -11.36 -40.49 -33.52
C VAL A 245 -10.90 -40.78 -32.09
N VAL A 246 -9.93 -41.67 -31.96
CA VAL A 246 -9.31 -42.05 -30.68
C VAL A 246 -7.88 -41.52 -30.60
N VAL A 247 -7.30 -41.52 -29.40
CA VAL A 247 -5.92 -41.03 -29.17
C VAL A 247 -4.89 -41.77 -30.03
N GLY A 248 -5.06 -43.09 -30.21
CA GLY A 248 -4.13 -43.92 -30.97
C GLY A 248 -4.05 -43.61 -32.46
N ASP A 249 -4.98 -42.81 -32.99
CA ASP A 249 -5.02 -42.43 -34.41
C ASP A 249 -3.95 -41.39 -34.76
N GLU A 250 -3.48 -40.58 -33.80
CA GLU A 250 -2.43 -39.57 -34.05
C GLU A 250 -1.02 -40.14 -33.91
N SER A 251 -0.78 -40.93 -32.87
CA SER A 251 0.52 -41.58 -32.65
C SER A 251 0.35 -42.74 -31.67
N ARG A 252 0.80 -43.94 -32.05
CA ARG A 252 0.75 -45.11 -31.18
C ARG A 252 1.79 -44.98 -30.08
N ILE A 253 1.34 -45.07 -28.84
CA ILE A 253 2.23 -45.09 -27.67
C ILE A 253 2.91 -46.46 -27.61
N SER A 254 4.22 -46.49 -27.85
CA SER A 254 5.06 -47.68 -27.67
C SER A 254 5.59 -47.67 -26.24
N GLY A 255 5.42 -48.75 -25.47
CA GLY A 255 5.72 -48.81 -24.03
C GLY A 255 7.22 -48.77 -23.64
N ALA A 256 8.09 -48.21 -24.49
CA ALA A 256 9.52 -48.12 -24.24
C ALA A 256 9.88 -46.81 -23.52
N LEU A 257 10.72 -46.92 -22.48
CA LEU A 257 11.10 -45.82 -21.59
C LEU A 257 12.59 -45.48 -21.74
N SER A 258 13.03 -44.97 -22.90
CA SER A 258 14.39 -44.42 -23.02
C SER A 258 14.37 -42.94 -22.62
N ILE A 259 14.35 -42.65 -21.32
CA ILE A 259 14.17 -41.27 -20.83
C ILE A 259 15.51 -40.52 -20.75
N TRP A 260 16.57 -41.16 -20.27
CA TRP A 260 17.85 -40.48 -20.03
C TRP A 260 18.56 -40.15 -21.34
N HIS A 261 19.00 -38.90 -21.49
CA HIS A 261 19.82 -38.44 -22.61
C HIS A 261 20.69 -37.28 -22.15
N LEU A 262 22.00 -37.36 -22.38
CA LEU A 262 22.89 -36.23 -22.13
C LEU A 262 22.87 -35.33 -23.37
N PRO A 263 22.34 -34.09 -23.30
CA PRO A 263 22.30 -33.18 -24.46
C PRO A 263 23.66 -33.08 -25.13
N GLN A 264 23.72 -33.28 -26.44
CA GLN A 264 24.98 -33.37 -27.19
C GLN A 264 25.82 -32.08 -27.06
N LEU A 265 25.14 -30.94 -26.91
CA LEU A 265 25.73 -29.63 -26.73
C LEU A 265 26.37 -29.39 -25.35
N LEU A 266 26.02 -30.16 -24.32
CA LEU A 266 26.77 -30.18 -23.05
C LEU A 266 28.06 -30.99 -23.18
N ARG A 267 28.09 -31.98 -24.09
CA ARG A 267 29.29 -32.76 -24.38
C ARG A 267 30.26 -32.01 -25.30
N ARG A 268 29.75 -31.21 -26.24
CA ARG A 268 30.52 -30.34 -27.14
C ARG A 268 29.83 -28.98 -27.29
N PRO A 269 30.17 -27.98 -26.46
CA PRO A 269 29.51 -26.68 -26.50
C PRO A 269 29.83 -25.93 -27.80
N ASN A 270 28.79 -25.57 -28.55
CA ASN A 270 28.89 -24.65 -29.68
C ASN A 270 28.48 -23.25 -29.21
N TRP A 271 29.47 -22.38 -29.01
CA TRP A 271 29.22 -21.03 -28.47
C TRP A 271 28.37 -20.16 -29.40
N SER A 272 28.51 -20.34 -30.72
CA SER A 272 27.69 -19.63 -31.72
C SER A 272 26.21 -20.00 -31.56
N LEU A 273 25.90 -21.30 -31.49
CA LEU A 273 24.52 -21.74 -31.27
C LEU A 273 23.97 -21.25 -29.91
N ILE A 274 24.77 -21.34 -28.84
CA ILE A 274 24.35 -20.85 -27.51
C ILE A 274 24.01 -19.36 -27.58
N SER A 275 24.85 -18.54 -28.21
CA SER A 275 24.62 -17.09 -28.32
C SER A 275 23.32 -16.75 -29.07
N GLU A 276 22.97 -17.52 -30.11
CA GLU A 276 21.72 -17.34 -30.86
C GLU A 276 20.48 -17.81 -30.07
N VAL A 277 20.64 -18.88 -29.28
CA VAL A 277 19.53 -19.51 -28.54
C VAL A 277 19.23 -18.79 -27.22
N VAL A 278 20.21 -18.10 -26.61
CA VAL A 278 20.06 -17.45 -25.29
C VAL A 278 18.88 -16.48 -25.25
N THR A 279 18.71 -15.63 -26.27
CA THR A 279 17.60 -14.66 -26.31
C THR A 279 16.24 -15.35 -26.41
N SER A 280 16.14 -16.40 -27.22
CA SER A 280 14.94 -17.23 -27.31
C SER A 280 14.67 -17.99 -26.02
N ALA A 281 15.70 -18.55 -25.38
CA ALA A 281 15.59 -19.26 -24.10
C ALA A 281 15.13 -18.33 -22.97
N PHE A 282 15.65 -17.09 -22.94
CA PHE A 282 15.21 -16.05 -22.01
C PHE A 282 13.73 -15.73 -22.20
N SER A 283 13.31 -15.55 -23.46
CA SER A 283 11.92 -15.26 -23.83
C SER A 283 10.97 -16.39 -23.42
N ILE A 284 11.33 -17.64 -23.75
CA ILE A 284 10.60 -18.85 -23.34
C ILE A 284 10.56 -18.98 -21.81
N GLY A 285 11.68 -18.68 -21.14
CA GLY A 285 11.81 -18.73 -19.68
C GLY A 285 10.85 -17.78 -18.98
N ILE A 286 10.87 -16.49 -19.35
CA ILE A 286 9.95 -15.47 -18.82
C ILE A 286 8.51 -15.84 -19.14
N LEU A 287 8.22 -16.23 -20.38
CA LEU A 287 6.87 -16.59 -20.80
C LEU A 287 6.33 -17.77 -19.97
N GLY A 288 7.18 -18.78 -19.71
CA GLY A 288 6.86 -19.90 -18.84
C GLY A 288 6.59 -19.50 -17.39
N LEU A 289 7.37 -18.55 -16.83
CA LEU A 289 7.12 -18.03 -15.47
C LEU A 289 5.81 -17.26 -15.40
N ILE A 290 5.54 -16.37 -16.36
CA ILE A 290 4.33 -15.56 -16.38
C ILE A 290 3.09 -16.44 -16.51
N GLN A 291 3.14 -17.45 -17.38
CA GLN A 291 2.08 -18.42 -17.53
C GLN A 291 1.86 -19.19 -16.23
N SER A 292 2.91 -19.78 -15.67
CA SER A 292 2.84 -20.55 -14.42
C SER A 292 2.33 -19.69 -13.26
N ALA A 293 2.84 -18.47 -13.11
CA ALA A 293 2.45 -17.53 -12.07
C ALA A 293 0.97 -17.13 -12.17
N SER A 294 0.51 -16.80 -13.37
CA SER A 294 -0.87 -16.39 -13.63
C SER A 294 -1.86 -17.52 -13.34
N ILE A 295 -1.56 -18.74 -13.80
CA ILE A 295 -2.38 -19.92 -13.53
C ILE A 295 -2.39 -20.23 -12.03
N ALA A 296 -1.22 -20.24 -11.39
CA ALA A 296 -1.09 -20.53 -9.98
C ALA A 296 -1.84 -19.50 -9.12
N ARG A 297 -1.71 -18.20 -9.44
CA ARG A 297 -2.43 -17.10 -8.79
C ARG A 297 -3.94 -17.26 -8.96
N SER A 298 -4.38 -17.59 -10.17
CA SER A 298 -5.78 -17.84 -10.48
C SER A 298 -6.40 -18.95 -9.64
N LEU A 299 -5.75 -20.11 -9.61
CA LEU A 299 -6.23 -21.25 -8.83
C LEU A 299 -6.07 -21.02 -7.32
N ALA A 300 -5.10 -20.22 -6.91
CA ALA A 300 -4.97 -19.78 -5.52
C ALA A 300 -6.14 -18.95 -5.04
N THR A 301 -6.63 -18.03 -5.88
CA THR A 301 -7.83 -17.25 -5.57
C THR A 301 -9.07 -18.14 -5.41
N GLN A 302 -9.18 -19.23 -6.18
CA GLN A 302 -10.30 -20.17 -6.05
C GLN A 302 -10.17 -21.08 -4.83
N SER A 303 -8.98 -21.65 -4.58
CA SER A 303 -8.74 -22.62 -3.49
C SER A 303 -8.39 -21.99 -2.13
N GLY A 304 -8.04 -20.71 -2.10
CA GLY A 304 -7.60 -20.01 -0.88
C GLY A 304 -6.15 -20.30 -0.46
N GLN A 305 -5.37 -21.04 -1.26
CA GLN A 305 -3.96 -21.31 -0.96
C GLN A 305 -3.10 -20.04 -1.02
N ARG A 306 -2.04 -20.01 -0.22
CA ARG A 306 -0.97 -19.00 -0.33
C ARG A 306 0.19 -19.59 -1.13
N ILE A 307 0.73 -18.80 -2.06
CA ILE A 307 1.81 -19.24 -2.96
C ILE A 307 3.03 -18.34 -2.74
N ASP A 308 4.18 -18.98 -2.54
CA ASP A 308 5.49 -18.33 -2.65
C ASP A 308 5.97 -18.45 -4.11
N PHE A 309 5.87 -17.35 -4.86
CA PHE A 309 6.26 -17.31 -6.26
C PHE A 309 7.78 -17.40 -6.49
N ASN A 310 8.61 -17.03 -5.52
CA ASN A 310 10.06 -17.22 -5.66
C ASN A 310 10.40 -18.71 -5.65
N ARG A 311 9.80 -19.44 -4.72
CA ARG A 311 9.90 -20.90 -4.67
C ARG A 311 9.33 -21.55 -5.93
N GLU A 312 8.20 -21.03 -6.42
CA GLU A 312 7.59 -21.52 -7.66
C GLU A 312 8.51 -21.31 -8.87
N PHE A 313 9.19 -20.16 -8.98
CA PHE A 313 10.11 -19.87 -10.08
C PHE A 313 11.33 -20.80 -10.06
N VAL A 314 11.91 -21.04 -8.89
CA VAL A 314 12.99 -22.02 -8.72
C VAL A 314 12.50 -23.42 -9.13
N ALA A 315 11.27 -23.80 -8.76
CA ALA A 315 10.73 -25.11 -9.09
C ALA A 315 10.51 -25.33 -10.59
N GLN A 316 9.94 -24.33 -11.30
CA GLN A 316 9.80 -24.38 -12.76
C GLN A 316 11.18 -24.41 -13.43
N GLY A 317 12.14 -23.64 -12.91
CA GLY A 317 13.50 -23.63 -13.43
C GLY A 317 14.23 -24.96 -13.23
N LEU A 318 14.08 -25.61 -12.06
CA LEU A 318 14.59 -26.95 -11.81
C LEU A 318 13.92 -27.99 -12.71
N ALA A 319 12.61 -27.90 -12.91
CA ALA A 319 11.87 -28.78 -13.81
C ALA A 319 12.42 -28.74 -15.24
N ASN A 320 12.73 -27.55 -15.76
CA ASN A 320 13.29 -27.37 -17.10
C ASN A 320 14.79 -27.70 -17.19
N THR A 321 15.58 -27.30 -16.18
CA THR A 321 17.04 -27.54 -16.16
C THR A 321 17.34 -29.02 -16.03
N VAL A 322 16.71 -29.70 -15.06
CA VAL A 322 16.92 -31.14 -14.85
C VAL A 322 16.18 -31.94 -15.92
N GLY A 323 15.00 -31.51 -16.35
CA GLY A 323 14.23 -32.17 -17.39
C GLY A 323 14.95 -32.29 -18.74
N SER A 324 15.85 -31.35 -19.07
CA SER A 324 16.63 -31.44 -20.31
C SER A 324 17.49 -32.70 -20.41
N PHE A 325 17.93 -33.26 -19.28
CA PHE A 325 18.67 -34.54 -19.20
C PHE A 325 17.77 -35.78 -19.34
N PHE A 326 16.45 -35.57 -19.34
CA PHE A 326 15.41 -36.57 -19.49
C PHE A 326 14.62 -36.39 -20.80
N GLN A 327 15.25 -35.78 -21.81
CA GLN A 327 14.64 -35.48 -23.11
C GLN A 327 13.38 -34.60 -23.02
N CYS A 328 13.27 -33.78 -21.97
CA CYS A 328 12.15 -32.85 -21.81
C CYS A 328 12.50 -31.52 -22.46
N PHE A 329 11.58 -31.01 -23.27
CA PHE A 329 11.65 -29.68 -23.84
C PHE A 329 11.06 -28.64 -22.84
N PRO A 330 11.24 -27.32 -23.07
CA PRO A 330 10.75 -26.31 -22.15
C PRO A 330 9.27 -26.50 -21.80
N SER A 331 9.00 -26.49 -20.50
CA SER A 331 7.69 -26.74 -19.91
C SER A 331 7.23 -25.56 -19.05
N ALA A 332 5.91 -25.46 -18.86
CA ALA A 332 5.28 -24.43 -18.04
C ALA A 332 3.99 -24.98 -17.41
N GLY A 333 3.38 -24.20 -16.52
CA GLY A 333 2.06 -24.50 -15.98
C GLY A 333 1.01 -24.67 -17.08
N SER A 334 0.19 -25.72 -16.98
CA SER A 334 -0.95 -25.97 -17.87
C SER A 334 -2.26 -25.63 -17.19
N PHE A 335 -2.98 -24.64 -17.71
CA PHE A 335 -4.24 -24.19 -17.11
C PHE A 335 -5.29 -25.30 -17.12
N ASN A 336 -5.45 -26.03 -18.22
CA ASN A 336 -6.41 -27.14 -18.33
C ASN A 336 -6.15 -28.22 -17.28
N ARG A 337 -4.90 -28.70 -17.18
CA ARG A 337 -4.53 -29.77 -16.22
C ARG A 337 -4.66 -29.30 -14.77
N SER A 338 -4.25 -28.06 -14.50
CA SER A 338 -4.30 -27.49 -13.15
C SER A 338 -5.74 -27.19 -12.69
N ALA A 339 -6.60 -26.75 -13.60
CA ALA A 339 -8.03 -26.58 -13.33
C ALA A 339 -8.71 -27.92 -13.05
N VAL A 340 -8.43 -28.94 -13.87
CA VAL A 340 -8.92 -30.30 -13.65
C VAL A 340 -8.41 -30.85 -12.32
N CYS A 341 -7.15 -30.58 -11.94
CA CYS A 341 -6.61 -30.96 -10.63
C CYS A 341 -7.46 -30.42 -9.48
N LEU A 342 -7.74 -29.12 -9.49
CA LEU A 342 -8.58 -28.48 -8.47
C LEU A 342 -10.02 -29.05 -8.49
N GLN A 343 -10.60 -29.24 -9.67
CA GLN A 343 -11.98 -29.70 -9.80
C GLN A 343 -12.18 -31.18 -9.47
N ALA A 344 -11.20 -32.02 -9.75
CA ALA A 344 -11.18 -33.43 -9.35
C ALA A 344 -10.93 -33.60 -7.84
N GLY A 345 -10.79 -32.50 -7.09
CA GLY A 345 -10.66 -32.49 -5.64
C GLY A 345 -9.23 -32.66 -5.15
N GLY A 346 -8.22 -32.44 -6.00
CA GLY A 346 -6.82 -32.39 -5.55
C GLY A 346 -6.67 -31.33 -4.47
N LYS A 347 -5.96 -31.67 -3.38
CA LYS A 347 -5.83 -30.82 -2.19
C LYS A 347 -4.41 -30.39 -1.93
N THR A 348 -3.44 -31.23 -2.29
CA THR A 348 -2.03 -30.99 -1.99
C THR A 348 -1.17 -31.09 -3.25
N ARG A 349 0.09 -30.62 -3.14
CA ARG A 349 1.14 -30.77 -4.16
C ARG A 349 1.39 -32.20 -4.62
N MET A 350 0.93 -33.18 -3.84
CA MET A 350 1.00 -34.58 -4.23
C MET A 350 0.08 -34.92 -5.39
N ALA A 351 -1.01 -34.19 -5.64
CA ALA A 351 -1.88 -34.47 -6.79
C ALA A 351 -1.14 -34.28 -8.14
N PRO A 352 -0.48 -33.14 -8.42
CA PRO A 352 0.39 -33.02 -9.59
C PRO A 352 1.56 -34.02 -9.60
N LEU A 353 2.23 -34.26 -8.46
CA LEU A 353 3.35 -35.20 -8.39
C LEU A 353 2.92 -36.63 -8.75
N LEU A 354 1.86 -37.13 -8.11
CA LEU A 354 1.27 -38.43 -8.38
C LEU A 354 0.78 -38.50 -9.83
N SER A 355 0.33 -37.40 -10.43
CA SER A 355 -0.06 -37.39 -11.84
C SER A 355 1.12 -37.77 -12.72
N GLY A 356 2.31 -37.20 -12.49
CA GLY A 356 3.51 -37.56 -13.25
C GLY A 356 3.93 -39.02 -13.04
N VAL A 357 3.85 -39.52 -11.79
CA VAL A 357 4.14 -40.94 -11.48
C VAL A 357 3.15 -41.88 -12.16
N ILE A 358 1.85 -41.55 -12.12
CA ILE A 358 0.79 -42.33 -12.75
C ILE A 358 0.95 -42.28 -14.27
N THR A 359 1.28 -41.13 -14.88
CA THR A 359 1.58 -41.03 -16.32
C THR A 359 2.77 -41.92 -16.69
N ALA A 360 3.82 -41.97 -15.86
CA ALA A 360 4.94 -42.88 -16.08
C ALA A 360 4.50 -44.36 -16.02
N ALA A 361 3.69 -44.73 -15.03
CA ALA A 361 3.13 -46.07 -14.94
C ALA A 361 2.22 -46.42 -16.13
N PHE A 362 1.39 -45.47 -16.58
CA PHE A 362 0.56 -45.64 -17.78
C PHE A 362 1.43 -45.90 -19.01
N LEU A 363 2.49 -45.13 -19.20
CA LEU A 363 3.39 -45.27 -20.34
C LEU A 363 3.99 -46.68 -20.41
N VAL A 364 4.39 -47.26 -19.27
CA VAL A 364 5.01 -48.60 -19.20
C VAL A 364 3.98 -49.73 -19.32
N TRP A 365 2.85 -49.66 -18.59
CA TRP A 365 1.93 -50.80 -18.43
C TRP A 365 0.63 -50.70 -19.24
N LEU A 366 0.16 -49.49 -19.51
CA LEU A 366 -1.18 -49.22 -20.05
C LEU A 366 -1.14 -48.40 -21.35
N GLY A 367 0.04 -48.16 -21.92
CA GLY A 367 0.24 -47.41 -23.16
C GLY A 367 -0.69 -47.90 -24.28
N PRO A 368 -0.80 -49.22 -24.53
CA PRO A 368 -1.74 -49.76 -25.51
C PRO A 368 -3.21 -49.41 -25.25
N LEU A 369 -3.64 -49.37 -23.98
CA LEU A 369 -5.03 -49.07 -23.60
C LEU A 369 -5.38 -47.58 -23.77
N THR A 370 -4.41 -46.69 -23.57
CA THR A 370 -4.63 -45.25 -23.75
C THR A 370 -4.93 -44.86 -25.21
N ASN A 371 -4.55 -45.72 -26.17
CA ASN A 371 -4.87 -45.52 -27.59
C ASN A 371 -6.38 -45.56 -27.89
N TYR A 372 -7.22 -46.13 -27.01
CA TYR A 372 -8.66 -46.29 -27.23
C TYR A 372 -9.53 -45.17 -26.65
N VAL A 373 -8.92 -44.15 -26.03
CA VAL A 373 -9.70 -43.06 -25.43
C VAL A 373 -10.31 -42.16 -26.51
N PRO A 374 -11.63 -41.89 -26.52
CA PRO A 374 -12.28 -41.08 -27.56
C PRO A 374 -12.02 -39.58 -27.40
N LYS A 375 -11.67 -38.88 -28.48
CA LYS A 375 -11.51 -37.40 -28.46
C LYS A 375 -12.79 -36.64 -28.03
N PRO A 376 -14.00 -37.02 -28.48
CA PRO A 376 -15.22 -36.34 -28.03
C PRO A 376 -15.46 -36.45 -26.52
N ALA A 377 -15.00 -37.53 -25.87
CA ALA A 377 -15.08 -37.67 -24.42
C ALA A 377 -14.19 -36.63 -23.71
N PHE A 378 -12.97 -36.39 -24.20
CA PHE A 378 -12.12 -35.31 -23.68
C PHE A 378 -12.77 -33.94 -23.83
N ALA A 379 -13.39 -33.67 -24.98
CA ALA A 379 -14.09 -32.43 -25.23
C ALA A 379 -15.24 -32.20 -24.23
N GLY A 380 -16.06 -33.22 -23.98
CA GLY A 380 -17.13 -33.18 -22.97
C GLY A 380 -16.61 -32.91 -21.56
N LEU A 381 -15.50 -33.55 -21.17
CA LEU A 381 -14.85 -33.31 -19.87
C LEU A 381 -14.30 -31.88 -19.74
N LEU A 382 -13.61 -31.38 -20.77
CA LEU A 382 -13.05 -30.03 -20.77
C LEU A 382 -14.14 -28.95 -20.82
N MET A 383 -15.27 -29.23 -21.48
CA MET A 383 -16.45 -28.36 -21.48
C MET A 383 -17.08 -28.26 -20.07
N ALA A 384 -17.24 -29.38 -19.37
CA ALA A 384 -17.63 -29.38 -17.95
C ALA A 384 -16.62 -28.59 -17.10
N THR A 385 -15.33 -28.76 -17.39
CA THR A 385 -14.28 -28.06 -16.65
C THR A 385 -14.40 -26.55 -16.83
N ALA A 386 -14.51 -26.07 -18.07
CA ALA A 386 -14.71 -24.67 -18.41
C ALA A 386 -15.91 -24.06 -17.66
N TYR A 387 -17.05 -24.75 -17.64
CA TYR A 387 -18.24 -24.31 -16.91
C TYR A 387 -17.97 -24.05 -15.42
N TYR A 388 -17.28 -24.96 -14.74
CA TYR A 388 -16.97 -24.81 -13.31
C TYR A 388 -15.87 -23.80 -13.00
N MET A 389 -15.11 -23.33 -14.00
CA MET A 389 -14.10 -22.27 -13.80
C MET A 389 -14.70 -20.87 -13.73
N ILE A 390 -15.92 -20.69 -14.24
CA ILE A 390 -16.58 -19.38 -14.29
C ILE A 390 -17.27 -19.12 -12.95
N ASP A 391 -16.65 -18.30 -12.10
CA ASP A 391 -17.28 -17.79 -10.87
C ASP A 391 -18.10 -16.53 -11.17
N THR A 392 -19.37 -16.74 -11.53
CA THR A 392 -20.31 -15.67 -11.88
C THR A 392 -20.58 -14.71 -10.73
N LYS A 393 -20.53 -15.19 -9.48
CA LYS A 393 -20.77 -14.36 -8.29
C LYS A 393 -19.62 -13.38 -8.08
N ARG A 394 -18.38 -13.85 -8.10
CA ARG A 394 -17.19 -12.99 -7.98
C ARG A 394 -17.05 -12.07 -9.18
N PHE A 395 -17.35 -12.55 -10.39
CA PHE A 395 -17.38 -11.72 -11.59
C PHE A 395 -18.33 -10.54 -11.39
N MET A 396 -19.57 -10.80 -10.98
CA MET A 396 -20.56 -9.73 -10.80
C MET A 396 -20.22 -8.79 -9.64
N MET A 397 -19.63 -9.31 -8.55
CA MET A 397 -19.14 -8.49 -7.44
C MET A 397 -18.09 -7.47 -7.94
N ILE A 398 -17.04 -7.93 -8.63
CA ILE A 398 -15.99 -7.05 -9.16
C ILE A 398 -16.58 -6.09 -10.17
N TRP A 399 -17.45 -6.60 -11.05
CA TRP A 399 -18.15 -5.78 -12.04
C TRP A 399 -19.01 -4.70 -11.37
N ARG A 400 -19.57 -4.87 -10.17
CA ARG A 400 -20.35 -3.82 -9.50
C ARG A 400 -19.53 -2.89 -8.59
N THR A 401 -18.27 -3.23 -8.30
CA THR A 401 -17.48 -2.54 -7.26
C THR A 401 -16.99 -1.15 -7.66
N SER A 402 -16.28 -0.99 -8.78
CA SER A 402 -15.78 0.32 -9.22
C SER A 402 -15.57 0.38 -10.74
N LYS A 403 -15.60 1.59 -11.32
CA LYS A 403 -15.33 1.80 -12.75
C LYS A 403 -13.96 1.25 -13.16
N ASN A 404 -12.96 1.51 -12.33
CA ASN A 404 -11.59 1.03 -12.47
C ASN A 404 -11.51 -0.50 -12.46
N SER A 405 -12.20 -1.16 -11.54
CA SER A 405 -12.25 -2.62 -11.49
C SER A 405 -12.96 -3.23 -12.69
N LYS A 406 -14.06 -2.61 -13.15
CA LYS A 406 -14.78 -2.99 -14.38
C LYS A 406 -13.87 -2.91 -15.60
N LEU A 407 -13.11 -1.82 -15.73
CA LEU A 407 -12.21 -1.58 -16.85
C LEU A 407 -11.10 -2.64 -16.88
N VAL A 408 -10.43 -2.89 -15.76
CA VAL A 408 -9.38 -3.92 -15.66
C VAL A 408 -9.93 -5.33 -15.97
N LEU A 409 -11.08 -5.69 -15.39
CA LEU A 409 -11.69 -7.01 -15.60
C LEU A 409 -12.15 -7.18 -17.05
N GLY A 410 -12.88 -6.21 -17.61
CA GLY A 410 -13.39 -6.25 -18.97
C GLY A 410 -12.27 -6.20 -20.01
N GLY A 411 -11.25 -5.37 -19.79
CA GLY A 411 -10.07 -5.27 -20.64
C GLY A 411 -9.26 -6.56 -20.65
N THR A 412 -9.05 -7.20 -19.48
CA THR A 412 -8.35 -8.49 -19.40
C THR A 412 -9.16 -9.61 -20.07
N LEU A 413 -10.48 -9.63 -19.86
CA LEU A 413 -11.38 -10.60 -20.50
C LEU A 413 -11.30 -10.46 -22.02
N ALA A 414 -11.49 -9.24 -22.56
CA ALA A 414 -11.39 -8.98 -23.99
C ALA A 414 -10.01 -9.36 -24.53
N ALA A 415 -8.94 -8.98 -23.84
CA ALA A 415 -7.59 -9.33 -24.25
C ALA A 415 -7.35 -10.85 -24.28
N THR A 416 -7.95 -11.61 -23.37
CA THR A 416 -7.85 -13.08 -23.32
C THR A 416 -8.56 -13.75 -24.50
N LEU A 417 -9.63 -13.14 -25.01
CA LEU A 417 -10.40 -13.67 -26.14
C LEU A 417 -9.79 -13.27 -27.50
N LEU A 418 -9.11 -12.12 -27.56
CA LEU A 418 -8.57 -11.52 -28.79
C LEU A 418 -7.09 -11.84 -29.04
N PHE A 419 -6.28 -11.93 -27.97
CA PHE A 419 -4.84 -12.13 -28.05
C PHE A 419 -4.42 -13.46 -27.45
N SER A 420 -3.13 -13.78 -27.56
CA SER A 420 -2.55 -14.92 -26.85
C SER A 420 -2.73 -14.76 -25.33
N LEU A 421 -2.84 -15.89 -24.63
CA LEU A 421 -3.11 -15.95 -23.20
C LEU A 421 -2.11 -15.12 -22.38
N GLN A 422 -0.84 -15.07 -22.79
CA GLN A 422 0.21 -14.33 -22.10
C GLN A 422 0.10 -12.82 -22.33
N ASN A 423 -0.21 -12.40 -23.57
CA ASN A 423 -0.44 -10.99 -23.89
C ASN A 423 -1.62 -10.45 -23.10
N ALA A 424 -2.66 -11.26 -22.88
CA ALA A 424 -3.79 -10.88 -22.05
C ALA A 424 -3.41 -10.60 -20.59
N VAL A 425 -2.49 -11.38 -20.03
CA VAL A 425 -1.95 -11.12 -18.68
C VAL A 425 -1.18 -9.81 -18.67
N PHE A 426 -0.30 -9.56 -19.65
CA PHE A 426 0.47 -8.31 -19.72
C PHE A 426 -0.44 -7.10 -19.81
N ILE A 427 -1.42 -7.14 -20.71
CA ILE A 427 -2.42 -6.06 -20.87
C ILE A 427 -3.19 -5.87 -19.57
N GLY A 428 -3.65 -6.94 -18.93
CA GLY A 428 -4.37 -6.87 -17.67
C GLY A 428 -3.54 -6.28 -16.54
N VAL A 429 -2.29 -6.71 -16.37
CA VAL A 429 -1.36 -6.18 -15.36
C VAL A 429 -1.04 -4.72 -15.65
N PHE A 430 -0.73 -4.37 -16.90
CA PHE A 430 -0.47 -3.00 -17.31
C PHE A 430 -1.67 -2.11 -16.97
N LEU A 431 -2.88 -2.54 -17.33
CA LEU A 431 -4.10 -1.81 -17.04
C LEU A 431 -4.34 -1.68 -15.54
N SER A 432 -4.06 -2.72 -14.76
CA SER A 432 -4.15 -2.70 -13.30
C SER A 432 -3.16 -1.73 -12.68
N VAL A 433 -1.92 -1.67 -13.17
CA VAL A 433 -0.87 -0.75 -12.69
C VAL A 433 -1.19 0.68 -13.11
N ALA A 434 -1.57 0.91 -14.37
CA ALA A 434 -1.98 2.23 -14.85
C ALA A 434 -3.18 2.77 -14.06
N THR A 435 -4.15 1.91 -13.75
CA THR A 435 -5.30 2.27 -12.92
C THR A 435 -4.89 2.56 -11.48
N LEU A 436 -3.96 1.80 -10.91
CA LEU A 436 -3.42 2.06 -9.58
C LEU A 436 -2.74 3.43 -9.54
N LEU A 437 -1.85 3.71 -10.49
CA LEU A 437 -1.16 5.00 -10.61
C LEU A 437 -2.14 6.16 -10.76
N HIS A 438 -3.20 5.99 -11.55
CA HIS A 438 -4.24 7.02 -11.72
C HIS A 438 -5.05 7.29 -10.43
N VAL A 439 -5.21 6.29 -9.56
CA VAL A 439 -5.93 6.45 -8.29
C VAL A 439 -5.03 7.05 -7.21
N THR A 440 -3.78 6.58 -7.11
CA THR A 440 -2.82 7.07 -6.11
C THR A 440 -2.28 8.46 -6.43
N GLY A 441 -2.38 8.90 -7.70
CA GLY A 441 -1.87 10.21 -8.13
C GLY A 441 -2.74 11.40 -7.76
N LYS A 442 -3.92 11.21 -7.15
CA LYS A 442 -4.81 12.33 -6.80
C LYS A 442 -4.65 12.71 -5.32
N PRO A 443 -4.16 13.93 -5.01
CA PRO A 443 -4.17 14.43 -3.65
C PRO A 443 -5.61 14.60 -3.15
N ASP A 444 -5.88 14.30 -1.88
CA ASP A 444 -7.17 14.65 -1.24
C ASP A 444 -6.93 15.79 -0.25
N LEU A 445 -7.37 16.99 -0.65
CA LEU A 445 -7.26 18.20 0.15
C LEU A 445 -8.60 18.52 0.79
N THR A 446 -8.58 18.64 2.11
CA THR A 446 -9.75 19.07 2.89
C THR A 446 -9.38 20.28 3.75
N GLN A 447 -10.32 21.20 3.95
CA GLN A 447 -10.11 22.32 4.85
C GLN A 447 -10.77 22.02 6.20
N LEU A 448 -10.01 22.17 7.29
CA LEU A 448 -10.52 21.96 8.63
C LEU A 448 -11.03 23.28 9.20
N MET A 449 -12.31 23.32 9.54
CA MET A 449 -12.92 24.44 10.23
C MET A 449 -13.13 24.13 11.69
N GLN A 450 -12.85 25.09 12.56
CA GLN A 450 -13.15 24.92 13.98
C GLN A 450 -14.63 25.21 14.24
N ARG A 451 -15.34 24.27 14.85
CA ARG A 451 -16.72 24.46 15.30
C ARG A 451 -16.77 25.39 16.52
N PRO A 452 -17.86 26.16 16.69
CA PRO A 452 -18.07 27.01 17.86
C PRO A 452 -17.99 26.23 19.19
N ASP A 453 -18.40 24.96 19.16
CA ASP A 453 -18.58 24.10 20.35
C ASP A 453 -17.27 23.41 20.80
N GLY A 454 -16.14 23.71 20.16
CA GLY A 454 -14.86 23.05 20.45
C GLY A 454 -14.69 21.72 19.71
N GLY A 455 -14.44 21.79 18.40
CA GLY A 455 -14.14 20.62 17.57
C GLY A 455 -13.72 21.04 16.16
N PHE A 456 -13.43 20.08 15.28
CA PHE A 456 -13.08 20.32 13.88
C PHE A 456 -14.08 19.66 12.92
N GLU A 457 -14.39 20.36 11.84
CA GLU A 457 -15.19 19.85 10.73
C GLU A 457 -14.36 19.87 9.45
N GLU A 458 -14.31 18.73 8.75
CA GLU A 458 -13.68 18.60 7.45
C GLU A 458 -14.68 19.08 6.37
N VAL A 459 -14.35 20.20 5.73
CA VAL A 459 -15.15 20.76 4.65
C VAL A 459 -14.42 20.50 3.33
N PRO A 460 -15.12 20.03 2.27
CA PRO A 460 -14.53 19.92 0.95
C PRO A 460 -13.91 21.26 0.55
N PHE A 461 -12.68 21.23 0.07
CA PHE A 461 -11.86 22.41 -0.17
C PHE A 461 -12.58 23.50 -1.01
N LYS A 462 -13.39 23.08 -1.99
CA LYS A 462 -14.19 23.97 -2.86
C LYS A 462 -15.37 24.69 -2.20
N LYS A 463 -15.77 24.28 -0.98
CA LYS A 463 -16.92 24.82 -0.23
C LYS A 463 -16.50 25.62 1.00
N ALA A 464 -15.21 25.75 1.26
CA ALA A 464 -14.74 26.43 2.44
C ALA A 464 -14.85 27.97 2.30
N GLY A 465 -15.28 28.63 3.38
CA GLY A 465 -15.31 30.08 3.50
C GLY A 465 -13.92 30.72 3.50
N LYS A 466 -13.88 32.03 3.27
CA LYS A 466 -12.65 32.81 3.29
C LYS A 466 -12.32 33.19 4.73
N TYR A 467 -11.12 32.82 5.18
CA TYR A 467 -10.66 33.09 6.54
C TYR A 467 -9.21 33.60 6.52
N PRO A 468 -8.81 34.42 7.49
CA PRO A 468 -7.43 34.88 7.60
C PRO A 468 -6.43 33.75 7.93
N VAL A 469 -6.91 32.64 8.48
CA VAL A 469 -6.14 31.41 8.71
C VAL A 469 -6.75 30.29 7.90
N ALA A 470 -6.01 29.79 6.90
CA ALA A 470 -6.40 28.64 6.09
C ALA A 470 -5.76 27.37 6.67
N LEU A 471 -6.55 26.51 7.33
CA LEU A 471 -6.09 25.22 7.84
C LEU A 471 -6.41 24.09 6.85
N VAL A 472 -5.38 23.65 6.13
CA VAL A 472 -5.49 22.64 5.07
C VAL A 472 -4.96 21.32 5.59
N ASN A 473 -5.76 20.28 5.45
CA ASN A 473 -5.42 18.92 5.81
C ASN A 473 -4.98 18.18 4.55
N LEU A 474 -3.72 17.76 4.55
CA LEU A 474 -3.09 17.04 3.45
C LEU A 474 -3.21 15.54 3.68
N GLU A 475 -3.88 14.83 2.77
CA GLU A 475 -4.06 13.38 2.85
C GLU A 475 -3.58 12.68 1.59
N GLY A 476 -2.86 11.57 1.79
CA GLY A 476 -2.45 10.67 0.72
C GLY A 476 -0.95 10.50 0.55
N ASP A 477 -0.58 10.12 -0.67
CA ASP A 477 0.78 9.81 -1.10
C ASP A 477 1.24 10.84 -2.14
N PHE A 478 2.11 11.76 -1.75
CA PHE A 478 2.61 12.82 -2.64
C PHE A 478 3.91 12.41 -3.32
N TYR A 479 3.76 11.63 -4.38
CA TYR A 479 4.82 11.37 -5.35
C TYR A 479 4.77 12.38 -6.51
N PHE A 480 5.74 12.30 -7.42
CA PHE A 480 5.85 13.18 -8.60
C PHE A 480 4.54 13.30 -9.40
N ALA A 481 3.72 12.25 -9.46
CA ALA A 481 2.47 12.23 -10.21
C ALA A 481 1.36 13.12 -9.62
N ALA A 482 1.46 13.48 -8.33
CA ALA A 482 0.45 14.26 -7.62
C ALA A 482 0.87 15.73 -7.42
N VAL A 483 2.09 16.11 -7.81
CA VAL A 483 2.67 17.42 -7.48
C VAL A 483 1.94 18.56 -8.18
N ASP A 484 1.64 18.42 -9.48
CA ASP A 484 0.97 19.48 -10.26
C ASP A 484 -0.46 19.73 -9.76
N ASP A 485 -1.21 18.65 -9.48
CA ASP A 485 -2.55 18.73 -8.92
C ASP A 485 -2.52 19.36 -7.51
N LEU A 486 -1.53 18.99 -6.69
CA LEU A 486 -1.34 19.52 -5.34
C LEU A 486 -0.99 21.01 -5.36
N ASP A 487 -0.10 21.44 -6.24
CA ASP A 487 0.27 22.85 -6.40
C ASP A 487 -0.96 23.68 -6.82
N TYR A 488 -1.69 23.22 -7.84
CA TYR A 488 -2.89 23.89 -8.31
C TYR A 488 -3.97 24.04 -7.21
N GLU A 489 -4.21 23.00 -6.42
CA GLU A 489 -5.18 23.04 -5.33
C GLU A 489 -4.68 23.86 -4.13
N LEU A 490 -3.37 23.81 -3.80
CA LEU A 490 -2.79 24.66 -2.76
C LEU A 490 -2.86 26.15 -3.11
N MET A 491 -2.64 26.51 -4.39
CA MET A 491 -2.77 27.89 -4.84
C MET A 491 -4.19 28.44 -4.68
N GLN A 492 -5.22 27.57 -4.80
CA GLN A 492 -6.61 27.96 -4.54
C GLN A 492 -6.89 28.27 -3.06
N CYS A 493 -6.02 27.88 -2.13
CA CYS A 493 -6.13 28.26 -0.70
C CYS A 493 -5.93 29.75 -0.49
N ILE A 494 -5.15 30.38 -1.37
CA ILE A 494 -4.65 31.73 -1.18
C ILE A 494 -5.72 32.70 -1.68
N THR A 495 -6.45 33.30 -0.72
CA THR A 495 -7.39 34.39 -1.00
C THR A 495 -6.81 35.72 -0.51
N THR A 496 -7.38 36.85 -0.94
CA THR A 496 -6.97 38.20 -0.50
C THR A 496 -7.03 38.40 1.02
N GLU A 497 -7.83 37.60 1.73
CA GLU A 497 -7.96 37.67 3.19
C GLU A 497 -6.94 36.79 3.92
N THR A 498 -6.29 35.85 3.22
CA THR A 498 -5.42 34.83 3.82
C THR A 498 -4.12 35.46 4.29
N ARG A 499 -3.80 35.29 5.58
CA ARG A 499 -2.59 35.82 6.23
C ARG A 499 -1.66 34.71 6.71
N VAL A 500 -2.23 33.56 7.05
CA VAL A 500 -1.49 32.37 7.48
C VAL A 500 -2.09 31.11 6.85
N VAL A 501 -1.24 30.26 6.31
CA VAL A 501 -1.59 28.90 5.84
C VAL A 501 -1.03 27.90 6.84
N VAL A 502 -1.89 27.01 7.34
CA VAL A 502 -1.50 25.91 8.22
C VAL A 502 -1.71 24.60 7.47
N LEU A 503 -0.62 23.88 7.18
CA LEU A 503 -0.66 22.57 6.54
C LEU A 503 -0.60 21.47 7.60
N ARG A 504 -1.64 20.66 7.69
CA ARG A 504 -1.67 19.46 8.54
C ARG A 504 -1.24 18.25 7.72
N MET A 505 -0.13 17.65 8.13
CA MET A 505 0.59 16.61 7.39
C MET A 505 0.51 15.23 8.06
N LYS A 506 -0.29 15.07 9.12
CA LYS A 506 -0.37 13.83 9.93
C LYS A 506 -0.85 12.61 9.14
N ARG A 507 -1.60 12.80 8.04
CA ARG A 507 -2.14 11.71 7.20
C ARG A 507 -1.32 11.51 5.91
N LEU A 508 -0.12 12.06 5.84
CA LEU A 508 0.80 11.82 4.74
C LEU A 508 1.58 10.55 4.98
N ARG A 509 1.46 9.63 4.03
CA ARG A 509 2.08 8.30 4.11
C ARG A 509 3.40 8.24 3.38
N ALA A 510 3.54 8.99 2.30
CA ALA A 510 4.78 9.10 1.55
C ALA A 510 4.89 10.48 0.89
N ILE A 511 6.09 11.07 0.97
CA ILE A 511 6.46 12.30 0.26
C ILE A 511 7.75 12.04 -0.52
N GLY A 512 7.70 12.25 -1.84
CA GLY A 512 8.87 12.23 -2.71
C GLY A 512 9.63 13.56 -2.75
N SER A 513 10.81 13.56 -3.36
CA SER A 513 11.62 14.78 -3.55
C SER A 513 10.88 15.87 -4.32
N SER A 514 10.14 15.51 -5.38
CA SER A 514 9.36 16.47 -6.18
C SER A 514 8.30 17.21 -5.36
N ALA A 515 7.62 16.52 -4.44
CA ALA A 515 6.64 17.15 -3.55
C ALA A 515 7.33 18.08 -2.52
N MET A 516 8.52 17.73 -2.04
CA MET A 516 9.31 18.63 -1.19
C MET A 516 9.76 19.89 -1.92
N THR A 517 10.23 19.77 -3.16
CA THR A 517 10.61 20.94 -3.99
C THR A 517 9.41 21.84 -4.25
N MET A 518 8.23 21.28 -4.51
CA MET A 518 7.01 22.08 -4.67
C MET A 518 6.62 22.76 -3.37
N LEU A 519 6.68 22.09 -2.21
CA LEU A 519 6.42 22.74 -0.91
C LEU A 519 7.41 23.86 -0.60
N ASP A 520 8.66 23.72 -1.04
CA ASP A 520 9.68 24.77 -0.93
C ASP A 520 9.32 25.97 -1.81
N HIS A 521 8.92 25.73 -3.06
CA HIS A 521 8.44 26.80 -3.95
C HIS A 521 7.16 27.46 -3.43
N PHE A 522 6.24 26.68 -2.87
CA PHE A 522 5.01 27.16 -2.25
C PHE A 522 5.31 28.05 -1.04
N HIS A 523 6.31 27.69 -0.22
CA HIS A 523 6.78 28.53 0.88
C HIS A 523 7.30 29.87 0.36
N ASP A 524 8.19 29.86 -0.63
CA ASP A 524 8.80 31.08 -1.18
C ASP A 524 7.71 32.01 -1.78
N LEU A 525 6.73 31.45 -2.49
CA LEU A 525 5.57 32.20 -3.02
C LEU A 525 4.67 32.80 -1.92
N LEU A 526 4.48 32.10 -0.81
CA LEU A 526 3.73 32.64 0.33
C LEU A 526 4.49 33.79 0.99
N GLU A 527 5.81 33.66 1.12
CA GLU A 527 6.67 34.69 1.71
C GLU A 527 6.67 35.98 0.86
N GLU A 528 6.76 35.88 -0.46
CA GLU A 528 6.63 37.02 -1.39
C GLU A 528 5.29 37.76 -1.22
N LYS A 529 4.20 37.03 -0.93
CA LYS A 529 2.87 37.60 -0.69
C LYS A 529 2.67 38.08 0.76
N GLY A 530 3.67 37.96 1.62
CA GLY A 530 3.58 38.31 3.04
C GLY A 530 2.67 37.37 3.85
N ILE A 531 2.43 36.15 3.37
CA ILE A 531 1.63 35.11 4.01
C ILE A 531 2.59 34.14 4.72
N ARG A 532 2.27 33.77 5.97
CA ARG A 532 3.13 32.85 6.75
C ARG A 532 2.67 31.41 6.59
N LEU A 533 3.64 30.49 6.41
CA LEU A 533 3.39 29.05 6.36
C LEU A 533 3.69 28.40 7.72
N ILE A 534 2.78 27.55 8.19
CA ILE A 534 2.93 26.74 9.40
C ILE A 534 2.65 25.28 9.04
N VAL A 535 3.45 24.35 9.53
CA VAL A 535 3.25 22.92 9.31
C VAL A 535 3.00 22.19 10.62
N CYS A 536 2.06 21.25 10.64
CA CYS A 536 1.70 20.52 11.85
C CYS A 536 1.40 19.04 11.61
N GLY A 537 1.57 18.22 12.66
CA GLY A 537 1.41 16.77 12.56
C GLY A 537 2.58 16.10 11.86
N ILE A 538 3.80 16.64 12.04
CA ILE A 538 5.01 16.09 11.44
C ILE A 538 5.44 14.83 12.19
N GLU A 539 5.50 13.70 11.49
CA GLU A 539 6.10 12.45 11.98
C GLU A 539 7.62 12.41 11.76
N ASP A 540 8.33 11.49 12.41
CA ASP A 540 9.79 11.39 12.38
C ASP A 540 10.38 11.21 10.97
N GLU A 541 9.71 10.47 10.10
CA GLU A 541 10.15 10.26 8.71
C GLU A 541 10.06 11.56 7.92
N LEU A 542 8.95 12.29 8.07
CA LEU A 542 8.73 13.59 7.43
C LEU A 542 9.70 14.66 7.98
N ARG A 543 10.01 14.63 9.28
CA ARG A 543 11.00 15.52 9.90
C ARG A 543 12.38 15.38 9.24
N LYS A 544 12.82 14.15 8.97
CA LYS A 544 14.10 13.90 8.28
C LYS A 544 14.09 14.50 6.87
N LEU A 545 13.00 14.30 6.13
CA LEU A 545 12.85 14.85 4.78
C LEU A 545 12.86 16.39 4.78
N LEU A 546 12.15 17.04 5.70
CA LEU A 546 12.16 18.50 5.86
C LEU A 546 13.55 19.06 6.22
N THR A 547 14.34 18.28 6.95
CA THR A 547 15.71 18.66 7.30
C THR A 547 16.62 18.55 6.08
N VAL A 548 16.54 17.44 5.33
CA VAL A 548 17.36 17.22 4.13
C VAL A 548 17.00 18.18 3.00
N SER A 549 15.73 18.58 2.88
CA SER A 549 15.30 19.54 1.86
C SER A 549 15.65 21.00 2.17
N GLY A 550 16.13 21.32 3.39
CA GLY A 550 16.36 22.69 3.85
C GLY A 550 15.09 23.46 4.23
N LEU A 551 13.90 22.92 3.96
CA LEU A 551 12.61 23.56 4.26
C LEU A 551 12.40 23.79 5.76
N ARG A 552 12.99 22.93 6.61
CA ARG A 552 12.96 23.10 8.07
C ARG A 552 13.64 24.39 8.53
N GLU A 553 14.76 24.76 7.91
CA GLU A 553 15.50 25.98 8.25
C GLU A 553 14.75 27.23 7.80
N LYS A 554 14.18 27.18 6.58
CA LYS A 554 13.34 28.27 6.04
C LYS A 554 12.08 28.53 6.89
N LEU A 555 11.35 27.48 7.26
CA LEU A 555 10.14 27.59 8.08
C LEU A 555 10.43 28.11 9.51
N GLY A 556 11.57 27.68 10.07
CA GLY A 556 11.95 27.91 11.47
C GLY A 556 11.16 27.04 12.45
N GLU A 557 11.83 26.61 13.54
CA GLU A 557 11.24 25.68 14.54
C GLU A 557 9.93 26.19 15.15
N GLN A 558 9.76 27.51 15.26
CA GLN A 558 8.53 28.13 15.78
C GLN A 558 7.27 27.88 14.95
N ASN A 559 7.40 27.43 13.70
CA ASN A 559 6.30 27.18 12.78
C ASN A 559 6.13 25.68 12.46
N ILE A 560 6.82 24.80 13.19
CA ILE A 560 6.80 23.35 13.00
C ILE A 560 6.25 22.69 14.26
N PHE A 561 5.14 21.95 14.10
CA PHE A 561 4.50 21.23 15.20
C PHE A 561 4.50 19.73 14.95
N TYR A 562 5.22 18.98 15.79
CA TYR A 562 5.35 17.52 15.67
C TYR A 562 4.06 16.80 16.06
N ALA A 563 3.86 15.61 15.49
CA ALA A 563 2.72 14.77 15.83
C ALA A 563 2.82 14.27 17.29
N ASP A 564 1.76 14.46 18.05
CA ASP A 564 1.62 13.95 19.42
C ASP A 564 0.58 12.80 19.46
N ASN A 565 0.62 12.03 20.54
CA ASN A 565 -0.31 10.95 20.88
C ASN A 565 -1.72 11.49 21.15
N ARG A 566 -1.84 12.73 21.65
CA ARG A 566 -3.15 13.37 21.82
C ARG A 566 -3.69 13.85 20.47
N ILE A 567 -4.93 13.47 20.17
CA ILE A 567 -5.59 13.84 18.92
C ILE A 567 -5.73 15.37 18.85
N PHE A 568 -5.36 15.97 17.71
CA PHE A 568 -5.42 17.41 17.40
C PHE A 568 -4.50 18.37 18.17
N GLN A 569 -3.74 17.92 19.17
CA GLN A 569 -2.87 18.81 19.95
C GLN A 569 -1.90 19.62 19.07
N SER A 570 -1.22 18.97 18.12
CA SER A 570 -0.32 19.66 17.17
C SER A 570 -1.05 20.68 16.29
N THR A 571 -2.31 20.40 15.95
CA THR A 571 -3.15 21.28 15.13
C THR A 571 -3.65 22.48 15.93
N GLU A 572 -4.04 22.28 17.19
CA GLU A 572 -4.44 23.36 18.10
C GLU A 572 -3.29 24.32 18.40
N LEU A 573 -2.08 23.80 18.64
CA LEU A 573 -0.87 24.61 18.83
C LEU A 573 -0.54 25.43 17.58
N ALA A 574 -0.63 24.80 16.39
CA ALA A 574 -0.42 25.49 15.12
C ALA A 574 -1.46 26.60 14.87
N LEU A 575 -2.73 26.36 15.20
CA LEU A 575 -3.78 27.37 15.10
C LEU A 575 -3.59 28.51 16.10
N ALA A 576 -3.16 28.22 17.33
CA ALA A 576 -2.85 29.25 18.31
C ALA A 576 -1.73 30.17 17.82
N ARG A 577 -0.69 29.60 17.20
CA ARG A 577 0.39 30.34 16.56
C ARG A 577 -0.10 31.14 15.34
N ALA A 578 -0.92 30.54 14.49
CA ALA A 578 -1.49 31.24 13.33
C ALA A 578 -2.30 32.48 13.76
N ARG A 579 -3.14 32.34 14.79
CA ARG A 579 -3.92 33.45 15.35
C ARG A 579 -3.03 34.55 15.94
N SER A 580 -1.90 34.21 16.56
CA SER A 580 -0.98 35.21 17.10
C SER A 580 -0.37 36.07 15.98
N LEU A 581 0.03 35.44 14.86
CA LEU A 581 0.59 36.15 13.71
C LEU A 581 -0.42 37.09 13.04
N VAL A 582 -1.68 36.66 12.91
CA VAL A 582 -2.76 37.52 12.40
C VAL A 582 -3.00 38.73 13.33
N ALA A 583 -2.96 38.52 14.64
CA ALA A 583 -3.14 39.59 15.62
C ALA A 583 -1.96 40.59 15.62
N GLU A 584 -0.73 40.11 15.45
CA GLU A 584 0.47 40.95 15.31
C GLU A 584 0.40 41.80 14.03
N GLY A 585 -0.04 41.20 12.91
CA GLY A 585 -0.24 41.93 11.65
C GLY A 585 -1.31 43.02 11.72
N ARG A 586 -2.38 42.83 12.52
CA ARG A 586 -3.41 43.88 12.75
C ARG A 586 -2.89 45.04 13.59
N ARG A 587 -2.08 44.78 14.62
CA ARG A 587 -1.53 45.81 15.52
C ARG A 587 -0.56 46.77 14.82
N MET A 588 0.06 46.36 13.71
CA MET A 588 0.93 47.22 12.90
C MET A 588 0.17 48.16 11.94
N HIS A 589 -1.15 47.98 11.75
CA HIS A 589 -1.94 48.68 10.71
C HIS A 589 -3.10 49.54 11.25
N GLU A 590 -3.37 49.56 12.56
CA GLU A 590 -4.37 50.48 13.15
C GLU A 590 -3.68 51.68 13.85
N PRO A 591 -4.02 52.94 13.52
CA PRO A 591 -3.69 54.06 14.38
C PRO A 591 -4.48 53.94 15.69
N ALA A 592 -3.82 54.17 16.82
CA ALA A 592 -4.43 54.11 18.14
C ALA A 592 -5.68 55.00 18.22
N LYS A 593 -6.86 54.40 18.25
CA LYS A 593 -8.10 55.11 18.58
C LYS A 593 -8.04 55.55 20.04
N GLY A 594 -8.17 56.86 20.25
CA GLY A 594 -8.22 57.47 21.57
C GLY A 594 -9.31 56.86 22.44
N VAL A 595 -8.92 56.34 23.59
CA VAL A 595 -9.84 55.86 24.62
C VAL A 595 -10.37 57.08 25.37
N GLN A 596 -11.68 57.28 25.31
CA GLN A 596 -12.40 58.24 26.14
C GLN A 596 -12.25 57.84 27.62
N SER A 597 -11.78 58.78 28.44
CA SER A 597 -11.49 58.59 29.86
C SER A 597 -12.74 58.85 30.69
N GLU A 598 -13.32 57.79 31.29
CA GLU A 598 -14.10 57.92 32.52
C GLU A 598 -13.15 58.00 33.73
N ASN A 599 -13.53 58.80 34.73
CA ASN A 599 -12.73 59.22 35.88
C ASN A 599 -12.59 58.14 36.99
N THR A 600 -12.31 56.89 36.65
CA THR A 600 -12.13 55.81 37.62
C THR A 600 -10.75 55.18 37.52
N LEU A 601 -10.09 54.97 38.66
CA LEU A 601 -8.85 54.19 38.71
C LEU A 601 -9.14 52.80 38.12
N PRO A 602 -8.32 52.30 37.17
CA PRO A 602 -8.60 51.05 36.50
C PRO A 602 -8.58 49.88 37.51
N LEU A 603 -9.60 49.04 37.42
CA LEU A 603 -9.71 47.80 38.20
C LEU A 603 -8.65 46.79 37.75
N ALA A 604 -8.26 45.88 38.64
CA ALA A 604 -7.31 44.81 38.33
C ALA A 604 -7.68 44.02 37.06
N ALA A 605 -8.97 43.77 36.83
CA ALA A 605 -9.48 43.10 35.63
C ALA A 605 -9.21 43.86 34.30
N GLN A 606 -9.01 45.17 34.34
CA GLN A 606 -8.71 46.00 33.17
C GLN A 606 -7.19 46.07 32.86
N LEU A 607 -6.35 45.72 33.83
CA LEU A 607 -4.88 45.80 33.75
C LEU A 607 -4.21 44.46 33.42
N MET A 608 -4.94 43.36 33.61
CA MET A 608 -4.41 42.00 33.49
C MET A 608 -4.01 41.62 32.04
N ASN A 609 -2.83 41.00 31.92
CA ASN A 609 -2.43 40.25 30.74
C ASN A 609 -2.96 38.81 30.83
N ARG A 610 -3.61 38.33 29.76
CA ARG A 610 -4.20 36.98 29.68
C ARG A 610 -3.24 35.92 29.12
N ARG A 611 -2.02 36.30 28.72
CA ARG A 611 -1.00 35.37 28.19
C ARG A 611 -0.14 34.85 29.34
N PHE A 612 -0.44 33.66 29.84
CA PHE A 612 0.38 32.96 30.83
C PHE A 612 0.30 31.45 30.65
N LEU A 613 1.39 30.76 31.02
CA LEU A 613 1.49 29.30 30.96
C LEU A 613 0.99 28.71 32.29
N ARG A 614 0.14 27.68 32.19
CA ARG A 614 -0.43 26.96 33.33
C ARG A 614 0.27 25.60 33.44
N PHE A 615 0.79 25.26 34.62
CA PHE A 615 1.43 23.97 34.88
C PHE A 615 0.70 23.24 36.01
N GLY A 616 0.30 21.99 35.76
CA GLY A 616 -0.30 21.05 36.72
C GLY A 616 0.64 19.90 37.10
N MET A 617 0.09 18.86 37.73
CA MET A 617 0.73 17.67 38.35
C MET A 617 2.18 17.31 37.95
N GLY A 618 2.94 16.75 38.91
CA GLY A 618 4.40 16.54 38.95
C GLY A 618 5.21 16.27 37.66
N HIS A 619 4.63 15.68 36.61
CA HIS A 619 5.28 15.61 35.29
C HIS A 619 5.45 16.99 34.64
N GLN A 620 4.49 17.91 34.77
CA GLN A 620 4.57 19.22 34.12
C GLN A 620 5.48 20.18 34.92
N ILE A 621 5.63 19.96 36.24
CA ILE A 621 6.65 20.61 37.07
C ILE A 621 8.05 20.21 36.59
N ARG A 622 8.27 18.92 36.25
CA ARG A 622 9.53 18.44 35.69
C ARG A 622 9.87 19.10 34.34
N GLU A 623 8.88 19.22 33.45
CA GLU A 623 9.03 19.91 32.16
C GLU A 623 9.30 21.41 32.33
N ALA A 624 8.61 22.06 33.27
CA ALA A 624 8.83 23.46 33.58
C ALA A 624 10.22 23.70 34.18
N LEU A 625 10.68 22.81 35.07
CA LEU A 625 12.03 22.87 35.65
C LEU A 625 13.11 22.65 34.58
N TRP A 626 12.88 21.74 33.63
CA TRP A 626 13.76 21.55 32.47
C TRP A 626 13.83 22.80 31.59
N LEU A 627 12.68 23.42 31.27
CA LEU A 627 12.62 24.68 30.51
C LEU A 627 13.35 25.82 31.23
N LEU A 628 13.16 25.97 32.54
CA LEU A 628 13.86 26.97 33.35
C LEU A 628 15.38 26.74 33.34
N THR A 629 15.80 25.49 33.40
CA THR A 629 17.20 25.07 33.34
C THR A 629 17.85 25.47 32.01
N GLU A 630 17.17 25.23 30.89
CA GLU A 630 17.64 25.64 29.57
C GLU A 630 17.65 27.17 29.39
N MET A 631 16.70 27.87 30.01
CA MET A 631 16.70 29.33 30.02
C MET A 631 17.91 29.91 30.77
N ILE A 632 18.31 29.31 31.90
CA ILE A 632 19.50 29.71 32.67
C ILE A 632 20.78 29.49 31.84
N LYS A 633 20.90 28.36 31.13
CA LYS A 633 22.03 28.11 30.20
C LYS A 633 22.12 29.15 29.09
N SER A 634 20.98 29.68 28.64
CA SER A 634 20.91 30.57 27.47
C SER A 634 21.29 32.03 27.74
N GLY A 635 21.49 32.44 29.00
CA GLY A 635 22.07 33.74 29.38
C GLY A 635 21.30 35.00 28.91
N ARG A 636 20.07 34.90 28.42
CA ARG A 636 19.30 36.07 27.92
C ARG A 636 18.45 36.68 29.02
N GLY A 637 18.83 37.88 29.48
CA GLY A 637 18.08 38.66 30.45
C GLY A 637 16.74 39.18 29.89
N SER A 638 15.63 38.48 30.15
CA SER A 638 14.26 39.01 30.24
C SER A 638 13.26 37.90 30.61
N PRO A 639 12.04 38.23 31.08
CA PRO A 639 11.66 38.53 32.47
C PRO A 639 11.65 37.26 33.36
N ARG A 640 11.74 37.46 34.68
CA ARG A 640 11.74 36.41 35.72
C ARG A 640 10.58 35.41 35.49
N PRO A 641 10.84 34.17 35.02
CA PRO A 641 9.81 33.15 34.91
C PRO A 641 9.16 32.91 36.26
N MET A 642 7.82 32.88 36.29
CA MET A 642 7.05 32.49 37.46
C MET A 642 6.32 31.19 37.15
N LEU A 643 6.41 30.24 38.07
CA LEU A 643 5.63 29.00 37.99
C LEU A 643 4.30 29.25 38.68
N PHE A 644 3.19 28.87 38.05
CA PHE A 644 1.88 28.92 38.68
C PHE A 644 1.31 27.52 38.74
N LEU A 645 1.05 27.06 39.97
CA LEU A 645 0.60 25.73 40.27
C LEU A 645 -0.90 25.74 40.47
N GLN A 646 -1.55 24.71 39.93
CA GLN A 646 -2.99 24.52 40.04
C GLN A 646 -3.31 23.22 40.78
N ASP A 647 -4.37 23.26 41.56
CA ASP A 647 -4.94 22.04 42.14
C ASP A 647 -5.68 21.21 41.06
N THR A 648 -6.23 20.05 41.46
CA THR A 648 -6.95 19.14 40.57
C THR A 648 -8.21 19.75 39.94
N GLU A 649 -8.70 20.87 40.46
CA GLU A 649 -9.90 21.56 40.00
C GLU A 649 -9.58 22.86 39.24
N GLY A 650 -8.29 23.12 38.98
CA GLY A 650 -7.81 24.27 38.21
C GLY A 650 -7.78 25.59 39.00
N ARG A 651 -7.96 25.54 40.32
CA ARG A 651 -7.78 26.71 41.20
C ARG A 651 -6.30 26.95 41.40
N MET A 652 -5.89 28.21 41.59
CA MET A 652 -4.47 28.47 41.88
C MET A 652 -4.15 27.91 43.27
N ALA A 653 -3.24 26.93 43.31
CA ALA A 653 -2.74 26.40 44.57
C ALA A 653 -1.66 27.34 45.14
N ASP A 654 -0.66 27.72 44.32
CA ASP A 654 0.38 28.69 44.67
C ASP A 654 1.15 29.16 43.41
N GLY A 655 2.11 30.08 43.57
CA GLY A 655 3.09 30.38 42.53
C GLY A 655 4.49 30.68 43.08
N LEU A 656 5.49 30.33 42.29
CA LEU A 656 6.90 30.33 42.72
C LEU A 656 7.73 31.24 41.82
N SER A 657 8.41 32.23 42.40
CA SER A 657 9.41 33.02 41.68
C SER A 657 10.77 32.30 41.70
N LEU A 658 11.58 32.48 40.64
CA LEU A 658 12.93 31.89 40.60
C LEU A 658 13.80 32.27 41.80
N ARG A 659 13.71 33.50 42.29
CA ARG A 659 14.56 33.98 43.41
C ARG A 659 14.15 33.36 44.75
N GLU A 660 12.85 33.25 45.00
CA GLU A 660 12.33 32.60 46.21
C GLU A 660 12.56 31.10 46.17
N PHE A 661 12.41 30.48 44.99
CA PHE A 661 12.77 29.09 44.76
C PHE A 661 14.24 28.82 45.11
N PHE A 662 15.17 29.65 44.64
CA PHE A 662 16.59 29.52 44.98
C PHE A 662 16.87 29.83 46.47
N ASN A 663 16.18 30.80 47.07
CA ASN A 663 16.33 31.12 48.50
C ASN A 663 15.83 29.98 49.40
N GLU A 664 14.78 29.25 49.03
CA GLU A 664 14.34 28.10 49.79
C GLU A 664 15.13 26.82 49.47
N LEU A 665 15.58 26.65 48.22
CA LEU A 665 16.53 25.60 47.85
C LEU A 665 17.83 25.68 48.64
N THR A 666 18.37 26.88 48.83
CA THR A 666 19.62 27.11 49.58
C THR A 666 19.47 26.88 51.08
N ARG A 667 18.24 26.86 51.62
CA ARG A 667 17.94 26.52 53.03
C ARG A 667 17.77 25.01 53.25
N HIS A 668 17.61 24.23 52.18
CA HIS A 668 17.38 22.80 52.28
C HIS A 668 18.71 22.06 52.59
N PRO A 669 18.75 21.13 53.57
CA PRO A 669 19.98 20.55 54.11
C PRO A 669 20.85 19.76 53.09
N GLY A 670 20.33 19.46 51.90
CA GLY A 670 21.05 18.78 50.81
C GLY A 670 21.71 19.69 49.76
N PHE A 671 21.60 21.02 49.89
CA PHE A 671 22.18 21.98 48.94
C PHE A 671 23.63 22.36 49.29
N HIS A 672 24.03 22.29 50.56
CA HIS A 672 25.35 22.71 51.04
C HIS A 672 26.51 21.75 50.70
N SER A 673 26.26 20.61 50.06
CA SER A 673 27.27 19.60 49.74
C SER A 673 28.04 19.83 48.42
N HIS A 674 27.72 20.86 47.64
CA HIS A 674 28.42 21.17 46.38
C HIS A 674 28.63 22.68 46.15
N PRO A 675 29.64 23.29 46.78
CA PRO A 675 29.93 24.72 46.62
C PRO A 675 30.58 25.10 45.27
N ASP A 676 31.21 24.15 44.55
CA ASP A 676 32.01 24.41 43.33
C ASP A 676 31.42 23.83 42.03
N ALA A 677 30.13 23.46 42.01
CA ALA A 677 29.51 22.87 40.82
C ALA A 677 29.30 23.90 39.69
N SER A 678 29.60 23.51 38.45
CA SER A 678 29.32 24.35 37.28
C SER A 678 27.81 24.59 37.10
N THR A 679 27.42 25.70 36.46
CA THR A 679 26.01 26.06 36.22
C THR A 679 25.22 24.94 35.54
N THR A 680 25.91 24.10 34.76
CA THR A 680 25.36 22.95 34.02
C THR A 680 25.15 21.74 34.92
N GLU A 681 26.08 21.44 35.83
CA GLU A 681 25.99 20.32 36.78
C GLU A 681 24.95 20.60 37.87
N LEU A 682 24.89 21.85 38.35
CA LEU A 682 23.89 22.28 39.32
C LEU A 682 22.47 22.20 38.73
N ALA A 683 22.35 22.48 37.43
CA ALA A 683 21.12 22.35 36.65
C ALA A 683 20.64 20.90 36.50
N GLU A 684 21.55 19.95 36.22
CA GLU A 684 21.21 18.52 36.13
C GLU A 684 20.85 17.95 37.50
N TYR A 685 21.53 18.38 38.56
CA TYR A 685 21.21 18.01 39.94
C TYR A 685 19.82 18.50 40.38
N LEU A 686 19.45 19.74 40.04
CA LEU A 686 18.11 20.29 40.32
C LEU A 686 17.00 19.49 39.61
N ARG A 687 17.26 19.07 38.36
CA ARG A 687 16.31 18.28 37.56
C ARG A 687 16.05 16.90 38.17
N ASP A 688 17.12 16.22 38.58
CA ASP A 688 17.08 14.80 38.95
C ASP A 688 16.88 14.58 40.47
N GLY A 689 17.35 15.50 41.33
CA GLY A 689 17.30 15.38 42.80
C GLY A 689 16.10 16.05 43.50
N TYR A 690 15.50 17.08 42.90
CA TYR A 690 14.50 17.92 43.59
C TYR A 690 13.06 17.77 43.07
N THR A 691 12.78 16.85 42.14
CA THR A 691 11.42 16.67 41.59
C THR A 691 10.38 16.19 42.63
N GLN A 692 10.80 15.55 43.73
CA GLN A 692 9.90 15.12 44.83
C GLN A 692 9.78 16.13 46.01
N PRO A 693 10.86 16.76 46.53
CA PRO A 693 10.77 17.76 47.60
C PRO A 693 10.11 19.08 47.21
N ILE A 694 10.02 19.41 45.91
CA ILE A 694 9.40 20.66 45.45
C ILE A 694 7.91 20.73 45.78
N ASN A 695 7.21 19.60 45.85
CA ASN A 695 5.80 19.60 46.25
C ASN A 695 5.59 20.08 47.71
N SER A 696 6.59 19.91 48.59
CA SER A 696 6.54 20.39 49.98
C SER A 696 7.06 21.82 50.18
N LEU A 697 7.63 22.43 49.13
CA LEU A 697 8.16 23.80 49.16
C LEU A 697 7.09 24.87 48.84
N VAL A 698 5.85 24.46 48.61
CA VAL A 698 4.78 25.26 47.98
C VAL A 698 3.74 25.68 49.03
N GLU A 699 4.16 26.29 50.14
CA GLU A 699 3.21 26.84 51.12
C GLU A 699 3.23 28.37 51.17
N GLY A 700 2.27 28.99 50.46
CA GLY A 700 1.71 30.30 50.78
C GLY A 700 2.61 31.50 50.50
N VAL A 701 3.38 31.48 49.41
CA VAL A 701 4.45 32.47 49.19
C VAL A 701 3.97 33.71 48.41
N MET A 702 2.96 33.59 47.54
CA MET A 702 2.51 34.71 46.70
C MET A 702 1.14 35.29 47.06
N GLN A 703 1.05 36.62 47.09
CA GLN A 703 -0.23 37.31 47.26
C GLN A 703 -0.96 37.50 45.93
N SER A 704 -2.21 37.06 45.88
CA SER A 704 -3.16 37.26 44.79
C SER A 704 -4.19 38.33 45.11
N VAL A 705 -4.85 38.86 44.08
CA VAL A 705 -5.85 39.92 44.22
C VAL A 705 -7.12 39.56 43.41
N PRO A 706 -8.34 39.84 43.92
CA PRO A 706 -9.56 39.63 43.14
C PRO A 706 -9.65 40.62 41.97
N GLY A 707 -10.34 40.24 40.88
CA GLY A 707 -10.52 41.10 39.70
C GLY A 707 -11.18 42.46 39.97
N SER A 708 -11.92 42.58 41.07
CA SER A 708 -12.57 43.81 41.54
C SER A 708 -11.66 44.76 42.34
N ALA A 709 -10.39 44.43 42.55
CA ALA A 709 -9.52 45.26 43.36
C ALA A 709 -9.03 46.51 42.62
N GLU A 710 -8.93 47.61 43.37
CA GLU A 710 -8.41 48.87 42.89
C GLU A 710 -6.87 48.92 42.85
N LEU A 711 -6.32 49.84 42.07
CA LEU A 711 -4.88 50.02 41.84
C LEU A 711 -4.02 50.08 43.14
N PRO A 712 -4.46 50.71 44.25
CA PRO A 712 -3.67 50.71 45.50
C PRO A 712 -3.51 49.31 46.13
N ALA A 713 -4.53 48.46 46.02
CA ALA A 713 -4.47 47.09 46.52
C ALA A 713 -3.55 46.23 45.63
N VAL A 714 -3.57 46.45 44.32
CA VAL A 714 -2.65 45.82 43.35
C VAL A 714 -1.20 46.25 43.61
N LEU A 715 -0.96 47.51 43.95
CA LEU A 715 0.35 48.05 44.33
C LEU A 715 0.88 47.43 45.62
N ALA A 716 0.03 47.33 46.65
CA ALA A 716 0.41 46.69 47.91
C ALA A 716 0.76 45.20 47.72
N ALA A 717 -0.01 44.48 46.89
CA ALA A 717 0.29 43.10 46.53
C ALA A 717 1.59 42.97 45.73
N SER A 718 1.84 43.87 44.76
CA SER A 718 3.09 43.86 43.98
C SER A 718 4.32 44.18 44.83
N ALA A 719 4.20 45.10 45.79
CA ALA A 719 5.27 45.43 46.73
C ALA A 719 5.61 44.24 47.64
N ARG A 720 4.59 43.49 48.10
CA ARG A 720 4.76 42.27 48.90
C ARG A 720 5.32 41.11 48.08
N ASN A 721 5.00 41.02 46.79
CA ASN A 721 5.62 40.08 45.85
C ASN A 721 6.99 40.58 45.32
N HIS A 722 7.69 41.47 46.05
CA HIS A 722 9.01 42.01 45.72
C HIS A 722 9.14 42.60 44.30
N GLY A 723 8.09 43.28 43.81
CA GLY A 723 8.03 43.85 42.47
C GLY A 723 7.78 42.82 41.36
N GLY A 724 7.34 41.61 41.72
CA GLY A 724 6.90 40.57 40.80
C GLY A 724 5.47 40.78 40.27
N PRO A 725 5.08 40.08 39.19
CA PRO A 725 3.72 40.12 38.69
C PRO A 725 2.69 39.67 39.75
N VAL A 726 1.52 40.31 39.75
CA VAL A 726 0.43 40.02 40.67
C VAL A 726 -0.65 39.20 39.96
N PRO A 727 -0.96 37.99 40.41
CA PRO A 727 -2.01 37.20 39.81
C PRO A 727 -3.40 37.67 40.22
N VAL A 728 -4.31 37.66 39.25
CA VAL A 728 -5.72 38.05 39.42
C VAL A 728 -6.58 36.80 39.44
N LEU A 729 -7.37 36.64 40.50
CA LEU A 729 -8.28 35.50 40.69
C LEU A 729 -9.75 35.89 40.45
N ASP A 730 -10.55 34.93 40.00
CA ASP A 730 -12.02 34.99 40.05
C ASP A 730 -12.57 34.59 41.43
N GLU A 731 -13.89 34.68 41.61
CA GLU A 731 -14.57 34.35 42.87
C GLU A 731 -14.43 32.87 43.28
N GLU A 732 -14.07 32.00 42.34
CA GLU A 732 -13.85 30.57 42.53
C GLU A 732 -12.36 30.24 42.82
N GLY A 733 -11.49 31.25 42.89
CA GLY A 733 -10.06 31.09 43.18
C GLY A 733 -9.21 30.67 41.97
N ARG A 734 -9.73 30.79 40.75
CA ARG A 734 -9.00 30.46 39.52
C ARG A 734 -8.31 31.69 38.94
N MET A 735 -7.10 31.49 38.44
CA MET A 735 -6.35 32.59 37.85
C MET A 735 -6.90 32.98 36.48
N THR A 736 -7.31 34.24 36.37
CA THR A 736 -7.86 34.81 35.14
C THR A 736 -6.79 35.57 34.34
N GLY A 737 -5.73 36.07 34.99
CA GLY A 737 -4.63 36.80 34.35
C GLY A 737 -3.59 37.34 35.34
N LEU A 738 -2.58 38.04 34.82
CA LEU A 738 -1.45 38.58 35.58
C LEU A 738 -1.26 40.06 35.31
N ILE A 739 -0.99 40.84 36.35
CA ILE A 739 -0.61 42.26 36.22
C ILE A 739 0.90 42.37 36.41
N GLU A 740 1.62 42.81 35.38
CA GLU A 740 3.07 42.99 35.46
C GLU A 740 3.42 44.30 36.18
N HIS A 741 4.50 44.31 36.97
CA HIS A 741 4.97 45.52 37.69
C HIS A 741 5.20 46.73 36.76
N LYS A 742 5.64 46.48 35.52
CA LYS A 742 5.80 47.54 34.51
C LYS A 742 4.46 48.16 34.11
N GLN A 743 3.39 47.38 34.03
CA GLN A 743 2.05 47.89 33.72
C GLN A 743 1.53 48.77 34.87
N ILE A 744 1.79 48.37 36.11
CA ILE A 744 1.45 49.17 37.30
C ILE A 744 2.17 50.53 37.27
N LEU A 745 3.48 50.53 36.99
CA LEU A 745 4.29 51.76 36.86
C LEU A 745 3.82 52.65 35.71
N VAL A 746 3.48 52.08 34.56
CA VAL A 746 3.01 52.84 33.39
C VAL A 746 1.69 53.53 33.70
N GLU A 747 0.76 52.87 34.39
CA GLU A 747 -0.51 53.50 34.78
C GLU A 747 -0.35 54.51 35.92
N LEU A 748 0.56 54.28 36.87
CA LEU A 748 0.93 55.29 37.86
C LEU A 748 1.53 56.54 37.21
N LEU A 749 2.41 56.38 36.22
CA LEU A 749 2.97 57.49 35.45
C LEU A 749 1.90 58.21 34.64
N ARG A 750 0.95 57.46 34.06
CA ARG A 750 -0.17 58.03 33.31
C ARG A 750 -1.11 58.82 34.23
N TYR A 751 -1.40 58.30 35.42
CA TYR A 751 -2.18 58.98 36.45
C TYR A 751 -1.45 60.22 37.00
N ALA A 752 -0.14 60.13 37.25
CA ALA A 752 0.68 61.26 37.69
C ALA A 752 0.76 62.36 36.61
N HIS A 753 0.88 61.99 35.33
CA HIS A 753 0.81 62.94 34.22
C HIS A 753 -0.56 63.62 34.11
N GLN A 754 -1.65 62.88 34.33
CA GLN A 754 -3.00 63.46 34.35
C GLN A 754 -3.22 64.42 35.52
N GLN A 755 -2.65 64.13 36.69
CA GLN A 755 -2.64 65.03 37.86
C GLN A 755 -1.77 66.27 37.62
N ALA A 756 -0.58 66.12 37.03
CA ALA A 756 0.32 67.22 36.69
C ALA A 756 -0.29 68.17 35.64
N ALA A 757 -0.92 67.62 34.59
CA ALA A 757 -1.64 68.39 33.58
C ALA A 757 -2.81 69.21 34.17
N ARG A 758 -3.44 68.72 35.26
CA ARG A 758 -4.47 69.47 36.01
C ARG A 758 -3.87 70.59 36.87
N ALA A 759 -2.68 70.40 37.44
CA ALA A 759 -1.98 71.45 38.19
C ALA A 759 -1.54 72.60 37.28
N ASP A 760 -1.02 72.28 36.09
CA ASP A 760 -0.64 73.28 35.07
C ASP A 760 -1.86 73.99 34.49
N SER A 761 -2.98 73.29 34.30
CA SER A 761 -4.26 73.88 33.89
C SER A 761 -4.81 74.86 34.94
N LYS A 762 -4.66 74.58 36.23
CA LYS A 762 -5.05 75.49 37.32
C LYS A 762 -4.10 76.69 37.47
N ALA A 763 -2.81 76.51 37.23
CA ALA A 763 -1.83 77.60 37.24
C ALA A 763 -1.99 78.56 36.04
N SER A 764 -2.29 78.02 34.86
CA SER A 764 -2.60 78.79 33.63
C SER A 764 -3.88 79.63 33.74
N ASN A 765 -4.87 79.19 34.52
CA ASN A 765 -6.12 79.93 34.69
C ASN A 765 -6.01 81.11 35.66
N HIS A 766 -5.00 81.16 36.54
CA HIS A 766 -4.78 82.30 37.42
C HIS A 766 -3.97 83.44 36.77
N THR A 767 -3.11 83.16 35.78
CA THR A 767 -2.34 84.18 35.06
C THR A 767 -3.11 84.84 33.91
N LYS A 768 -4.14 84.18 33.34
CA LYS A 768 -4.99 84.75 32.28
C LYS A 768 -6.13 85.66 32.78
N SER A 769 -6.35 85.77 34.10
CA SER A 769 -7.38 86.64 34.68
C SER A 769 -6.92 88.08 34.93
N GLY A 770 -5.62 88.39 34.81
CA GLY A 770 -5.09 89.74 35.09
C GLY A 770 -4.92 90.65 33.86
N ASP A 771 -4.83 90.09 32.66
CA ASP A 771 -4.48 90.85 31.44
C ASP A 771 -5.69 91.28 30.59
N ASN A 772 -6.90 90.83 30.93
CA ASN A 772 -8.12 91.16 30.17
C ASN A 772 -8.85 92.43 30.64
N ASP A 773 -8.52 92.99 31.81
CA ASP A 773 -9.17 94.23 32.30
C ASP A 773 -8.54 95.53 31.75
N ALA A 774 -7.37 95.46 31.10
CA ALA A 774 -6.71 96.64 30.54
C ALA A 774 -7.13 96.98 29.10
N ASN A 775 -7.72 96.03 28.36
CA ASN A 775 -7.97 96.17 26.92
C ASN A 775 -9.41 96.57 26.57
N ASP A 776 -10.35 96.52 27.52
CA ASP A 776 -11.78 96.78 27.29
C ASP A 776 -12.21 98.25 27.50
N ARG A 777 -11.28 99.14 27.91
CA ARG A 777 -11.52 100.59 28.03
C ARG A 777 -11.16 101.43 26.80
N LYS A 778 -10.64 100.84 25.70
CA LYS A 778 -10.17 101.61 24.53
C LYS A 778 -10.98 101.45 23.24
N LYS A 779 -12.08 100.68 23.22
CA LYS A 779 -12.85 100.40 21.98
C LYS A 779 -14.32 100.84 21.96
N LYS A 780 -14.70 101.81 22.80
CA LYS A 780 -15.95 102.57 22.64
C LYS A 780 -15.66 104.07 22.65
N GLY A 781 -15.33 104.62 21.48
CA GLY A 781 -15.24 106.05 21.24
C GLY A 781 -14.65 106.37 19.87
N LYS A 782 -15.48 107.00 19.00
CA LYS A 782 -15.21 107.49 17.62
C LYS A 782 -15.36 106.40 16.55
N ALA A 783 -16.39 106.31 15.70
CA ALA A 783 -17.32 107.28 15.10
C ALA A 783 -16.65 108.40 14.27
N SER A 784 -17.08 108.45 13.00
CA SER A 784 -17.03 109.55 12.02
C SER A 784 -15.72 109.94 11.33
N VAL A 785 -15.90 110.10 10.00
CA VAL A 785 -15.08 110.69 8.93
C VAL A 785 -14.14 109.73 8.21
#